data_AF-A0AAD5HMV6-F1
#
_entry.id   AF-A0AAD5HMV6-F1
#
_cell.length_a   1.000
_cell.length_b   1.000
_cell.length_c   1.000
_cell.angle_alpha   90.00
_cell.angle_beta   90.00
_cell.angle_gamma   90.00
#
_symmetry.space_group_name_H-M   'P 1'
#
loop_
_entity.id
_entity.type
_entity.pdbx_description
1 polymer ?
#
loop_
_entity_poly.entity_id
_entity_poly.type
_entity_poly.pdbx_seq_one_letter_code
_entity_poly.pdbx_strand_id
1 'polypeptide(L)'
;MFVYSGKLNWGTSATDELFIVILPDGTARRGDSVYLSSQWTKDAHGNRKVNWFDTKTVTNVTKTEDGEDVIEMTHNFYTYVINTKQAYGKLDITMSNPNNNKSYMTLDRVYQSQGEVATDSFQIWTGKLDWPKYASNEPIIVLAPEGVGAGKPILAFLQWTEDAEKKTKVPFFINTVQRVENGLAGPLKFGFDGPPYSLYCTRDEATANLAVRMKGPEGEKELGALTQAVSRQSHSHEMTPPEPPLEKSELRVCYPQTEAALPRIQTQMPFPHTLVETLTHTASFVDQAGYLAKYATERLNVLDKSFHGLREQVDNCNKQIRDLNGKITELNNENNLEKNKSAELEKKLSEARDEYAKKEAELTKQVQDLQKIISGDRDHDAADHKALDDAHKMIAEEQAAKAKLQKLLDETEIALAAAQARVSHLRGQLDVEVAHNKELDKSNKELNQKVAKLESGLASTQKQLARTQEDLEQARSESDDKDKIIEGLEAGLVAIEKDRDAKKKAVEELKKKTDAIIQDLEAKVQDLEGKLASSAGGSWQPPNEGIFPFKQTLPAPLAQSIAKHESKSTWARMSPWIGNMANRGHFFNTLDDAPESAKLKTLRIHSDGNWVSGFTVDWTDGGSKSYGVLDGSPVHTVSQSLDRPIVAVNVVTDNFQPRLPYQTLANMTFFGFNKTEGYQQVDEYIAPHAHDRWTTAIAETSFAPALDGTWALRGVYGYYDGCIDAIGFVWGIEK
;
A
#
# COMPACT_ATOMS: atom_id res chain seq x y z
N MET A 1 -48.28 -29.85 -12.50
CA MET A 1 -47.57 -30.92 -13.21
C MET A 1 -46.22 -31.12 -12.52
N PHE A 2 -45.69 -32.33 -12.45
CA PHE A 2 -44.37 -32.58 -11.86
C PHE A 2 -43.30 -32.91 -12.91
N VAL A 3 -42.13 -32.29 -12.79
CA VAL A 3 -40.99 -32.51 -13.70
C VAL A 3 -39.79 -32.99 -12.90
N TYR A 4 -39.13 -34.02 -13.41
CA TYR A 4 -38.01 -34.71 -12.78
C TYR A 4 -36.81 -34.74 -13.72
N SER A 5 -35.61 -34.61 -13.15
CA SER A 5 -34.35 -34.65 -13.89
C SER A 5 -33.36 -35.61 -13.23
N GLY A 6 -32.58 -36.30 -14.05
CA GLY A 6 -31.51 -37.19 -13.63
C GLY A 6 -30.80 -37.81 -14.83
N LYS A 7 -30.40 -39.08 -14.70
CA LYS A 7 -29.45 -39.71 -15.63
C LYS A 7 -29.91 -41.08 -16.12
N LEU A 8 -30.02 -41.21 -17.44
CA LEU A 8 -30.23 -42.48 -18.13
C LEU A 8 -28.91 -43.24 -18.25
N ASN A 9 -28.88 -44.42 -17.67
CA ASN A 9 -27.87 -45.44 -17.93
C ASN A 9 -28.57 -46.67 -18.49
N TRP A 10 -28.11 -47.19 -19.63
CA TRP A 10 -28.63 -48.40 -20.26
C TRP A 10 -27.51 -49.11 -21.04
N GLY A 11 -26.78 -49.98 -20.32
CA GLY A 11 -25.65 -50.72 -20.87
C GLY A 11 -24.61 -49.80 -21.52
N THR A 12 -24.32 -50.05 -22.80
CA THR A 12 -23.43 -49.21 -23.63
C THR A 12 -24.18 -48.32 -24.62
N SER A 13 -25.51 -48.28 -24.58
CA SER A 13 -26.34 -47.46 -25.48
C SER A 13 -26.63 -46.07 -24.92
N ALA A 14 -26.77 -45.96 -23.60
CA ALA A 14 -26.81 -44.69 -22.88
C ALA A 14 -25.88 -44.79 -21.67
N THR A 15 -24.97 -43.84 -21.53
CA THR A 15 -24.01 -43.76 -20.42
C THR A 15 -23.98 -42.33 -19.92
N ASP A 16 -24.52 -42.13 -18.72
CA ASP A 16 -24.70 -40.84 -18.06
C ASP A 16 -25.37 -39.76 -18.94
N GLU A 17 -26.39 -40.11 -19.70
CA GLU A 17 -27.11 -39.14 -20.55
C GLU A 17 -28.28 -38.51 -19.78
N LEU A 18 -28.51 -37.20 -19.98
CA LEU A 18 -29.63 -36.46 -19.37
C LEU A 18 -30.97 -37.16 -19.59
N PHE A 19 -31.73 -37.38 -18.51
CA PHE A 19 -33.06 -37.97 -18.56
C PHE A 19 -34.07 -37.09 -17.84
N ILE A 20 -35.10 -36.68 -18.57
CA ILE A 20 -36.24 -35.92 -18.06
C ILE A 20 -37.48 -36.80 -18.07
N VAL A 21 -38.21 -36.80 -16.96
CA VAL A 21 -39.50 -37.48 -16.80
C VAL A 21 -40.53 -36.46 -16.33
N ILE A 22 -41.68 -36.44 -16.99
CA ILE A 22 -42.78 -35.51 -16.69
C ILE A 22 -44.01 -36.34 -16.34
N LEU A 23 -44.45 -36.20 -15.09
CA LEU A 23 -45.68 -36.81 -14.57
C LEU A 23 -46.84 -35.80 -14.64
N PRO A 24 -48.11 -36.26 -14.58
CA PRO A 24 -49.28 -35.39 -14.41
C PRO A 24 -49.20 -34.50 -13.15
N ASP A 25 -50.24 -33.70 -12.90
CA ASP A 25 -50.36 -33.00 -11.61
C ASP A 25 -50.93 -33.90 -10.52
N GLY A 26 -50.42 -33.75 -9.29
CA GLY A 26 -50.83 -34.57 -8.16
C GLY A 26 -50.50 -36.06 -8.31
N THR A 27 -51.36 -36.93 -7.78
CA THR A 27 -51.14 -38.38 -7.82
C THR A 27 -51.49 -38.96 -9.18
N ALA A 28 -50.53 -39.71 -9.77
CA ALA A 28 -50.71 -40.34 -11.07
C ALA A 28 -51.77 -41.46 -11.01
N ARG A 29 -52.54 -41.59 -12.09
CA ARG A 29 -53.67 -42.51 -12.23
C ARG A 29 -53.52 -43.35 -13.49
N ARG A 30 -54.17 -44.52 -13.50
CA ARG A 30 -54.26 -45.38 -14.68
C ARG A 30 -54.95 -44.62 -15.83
N GLY A 31 -54.29 -44.52 -16.97
CA GLY A 31 -54.72 -43.72 -18.12
C GLY A 31 -53.96 -42.40 -18.32
N ASP A 32 -53.25 -41.90 -17.29
CA ASP A 32 -52.51 -40.65 -17.41
C ASP A 32 -51.34 -40.76 -18.42
N SER A 33 -51.02 -39.63 -19.06
CA SER A 33 -49.89 -39.55 -20.00
C SER A 33 -48.62 -39.07 -19.28
N VAL A 34 -47.54 -39.83 -19.44
CA VAL A 34 -46.19 -39.54 -18.90
C VAL A 34 -45.22 -39.35 -20.06
N TYR A 35 -44.39 -38.32 -19.99
CA TYR A 35 -43.45 -37.96 -21.05
C TYR A 35 -42.02 -38.27 -20.62
N LEU A 36 -41.29 -38.97 -21.49
CA LEU A 36 -39.92 -39.43 -21.26
C LEU A 36 -39.02 -38.82 -22.35
N SER A 37 -37.96 -38.13 -21.96
CA SER A 37 -37.06 -37.46 -22.91
C SER A 37 -35.60 -37.65 -22.53
N SER A 38 -34.80 -38.18 -23.46
CA SER A 38 -33.37 -38.41 -23.25
C SER A 38 -32.62 -38.54 -24.59
N GLN A 39 -31.41 -39.07 -24.56
CA GLN A 39 -30.53 -39.24 -25.70
C GLN A 39 -29.77 -40.57 -25.59
N TRP A 40 -29.57 -41.25 -26.72
CA TRP A 40 -28.68 -42.39 -26.83
C TRP A 40 -27.24 -41.91 -27.07
N THR A 41 -26.31 -42.34 -26.24
CA THR A 41 -24.87 -42.28 -26.53
C THR A 41 -24.57 -43.03 -27.84
N LYS A 42 -25.20 -44.21 -28.02
CA LYS A 42 -25.22 -45.02 -29.24
C LYS A 42 -26.52 -45.83 -29.33
N ASP A 43 -27.33 -45.61 -30.37
CA ASP A 43 -28.56 -46.38 -30.59
C ASP A 43 -28.29 -47.83 -31.04
N ALA A 44 -29.35 -48.62 -31.21
CA ALA A 44 -29.26 -50.02 -31.65
C ALA A 44 -28.70 -50.20 -33.08
N HIS A 45 -28.79 -49.18 -33.94
CA HIS A 45 -28.26 -49.17 -35.30
C HIS A 45 -26.79 -48.69 -35.35
N GLY A 46 -26.29 -48.14 -34.23
CA GLY A 46 -24.95 -47.61 -34.08
C GLY A 46 -24.81 -46.10 -34.28
N ASN A 47 -25.92 -45.39 -34.51
CA ASN A 47 -25.98 -43.93 -34.57
C ASN A 47 -25.60 -43.36 -33.20
N ARG A 48 -24.64 -42.45 -33.16
CA ARG A 48 -24.26 -41.75 -31.93
C ARG A 48 -25.17 -40.57 -31.69
N LYS A 49 -25.40 -40.23 -30.42
CA LYS A 49 -26.06 -38.99 -30.01
C LYS A 49 -27.42 -38.80 -30.70
N VAL A 50 -28.30 -39.78 -30.57
CA VAL A 50 -29.68 -39.72 -31.10
C VAL A 50 -30.63 -39.31 -29.97
N ASN A 51 -31.32 -38.17 -30.10
CA ASN A 51 -32.37 -37.80 -29.15
C ASN A 51 -33.55 -38.77 -29.29
N TRP A 52 -34.19 -39.12 -28.18
CA TRP A 52 -35.44 -39.88 -28.19
C TRP A 52 -36.44 -39.28 -27.22
N PHE A 53 -37.71 -39.32 -27.62
CA PHE A 53 -38.86 -38.85 -26.87
C PHE A 53 -39.94 -39.93 -26.96
N ASP A 54 -40.54 -40.31 -25.83
CA ASP A 54 -41.57 -41.34 -25.75
C ASP A 54 -42.72 -40.82 -24.86
N THR A 55 -43.95 -41.18 -25.22
CA THR A 55 -45.15 -40.85 -24.45
C THR A 55 -45.78 -42.14 -23.98
N LYS A 56 -45.72 -42.40 -22.68
CA LYS A 56 -46.32 -43.57 -22.05
C LYS A 56 -47.70 -43.23 -21.50
N THR A 57 -48.56 -44.24 -21.48
CA THR A 57 -49.78 -44.25 -20.68
C THR A 57 -49.51 -45.06 -19.41
N VAL A 58 -49.94 -44.56 -18.26
CA VAL A 58 -49.88 -45.29 -16.99
C VAL A 58 -50.83 -46.49 -17.07
N THR A 59 -50.26 -47.70 -17.07
CA THR A 59 -51.00 -48.95 -17.24
C THR A 59 -51.55 -49.52 -15.93
N ASN A 60 -50.89 -49.21 -14.80
CA ASN A 60 -51.30 -49.60 -13.45
C ASN A 60 -50.68 -48.64 -12.42
N VAL A 61 -51.31 -48.50 -11.24
CA VAL A 61 -50.76 -47.78 -10.08
C VAL A 61 -51.11 -48.56 -8.81
N THR A 62 -50.11 -48.84 -7.98
CA THR A 62 -50.25 -49.53 -6.69
C THR A 62 -49.53 -48.75 -5.59
N LYS A 63 -49.62 -49.18 -4.33
CA LYS A 63 -48.90 -48.58 -3.20
C LYS A 63 -47.92 -49.55 -2.54
N THR A 64 -46.82 -49.03 -2.02
CA THR A 64 -45.90 -49.73 -1.10
C THR A 64 -46.51 -49.84 0.30
N GLU A 65 -45.88 -50.63 1.18
CA GLU A 65 -46.23 -50.70 2.61
C GLU A 65 -46.05 -49.34 3.31
N ASP A 66 -45.07 -48.54 2.88
CA ASP A 66 -44.83 -47.15 3.31
C ASP A 66 -45.83 -46.14 2.71
N GLY A 67 -46.79 -46.58 1.89
CA GLY A 67 -47.82 -45.75 1.27
C GLY A 67 -47.38 -44.96 0.03
N GLU A 68 -46.16 -45.16 -0.46
CA GLU A 68 -45.63 -44.54 -1.68
C GLU A 68 -46.27 -45.13 -2.94
N ASP A 69 -46.47 -44.33 -4.00
CA ASP A 69 -47.07 -44.81 -5.26
C ASP A 69 -46.05 -45.50 -6.16
N VAL A 70 -46.40 -46.69 -6.66
CA VAL A 70 -45.67 -47.44 -7.68
C VAL A 70 -46.48 -47.36 -8.99
N ILE A 71 -45.89 -46.71 -10.00
CA ILE A 71 -46.51 -46.39 -11.28
C ILE A 71 -45.91 -47.28 -12.37
N GLU A 72 -46.72 -48.13 -13.00
CA GLU A 72 -46.26 -49.06 -14.04
C GLU A 72 -46.70 -48.62 -15.43
N MET A 73 -45.77 -48.59 -16.38
CA MET A 73 -45.97 -48.21 -17.77
C MET A 73 -45.45 -49.30 -18.72
N THR A 74 -46.38 -50.07 -19.28
CA THR A 74 -46.11 -51.23 -20.16
C THR A 74 -46.55 -50.95 -21.59
N HIS A 75 -45.72 -50.27 -22.38
CA HIS A 75 -45.99 -50.03 -23.81
C HIS A 75 -44.73 -49.84 -24.65
N ASN A 76 -44.75 -50.31 -25.91
CA ASN A 76 -43.58 -50.43 -26.80
C ASN A 76 -42.51 -51.40 -26.24
N PHE A 77 -41.25 -51.24 -26.65
CA PHE A 77 -40.13 -52.14 -26.30
C PHE A 77 -39.63 -51.99 -24.86
N TYR A 78 -39.88 -50.86 -24.19
CA TYR A 78 -39.40 -50.60 -22.84
C TYR A 78 -40.56 -50.51 -21.85
N THR A 79 -40.47 -51.31 -20.79
CA THR A 79 -41.33 -51.23 -19.61
C THR A 79 -40.64 -50.35 -18.56
N TYR A 80 -41.40 -49.46 -17.93
CA TYR A 80 -40.95 -48.61 -16.84
C TYR A 80 -41.78 -48.88 -15.60
N VAL A 81 -41.12 -49.10 -14.47
CA VAL A 81 -41.73 -49.11 -13.14
C VAL A 81 -41.10 -47.98 -12.34
N ILE A 82 -41.92 -47.02 -11.93
CA ILE A 82 -41.50 -45.85 -11.18
C ILE A 82 -42.01 -46.00 -9.75
N ASN A 83 -41.12 -46.09 -8.77
CA ASN A 83 -41.48 -45.95 -7.37
C ASN A 83 -41.29 -44.48 -6.97
N THR A 84 -42.37 -43.82 -6.58
CA THR A 84 -42.30 -42.44 -6.07
C THR A 84 -41.67 -42.44 -4.69
N LYS A 85 -40.84 -41.44 -4.38
CA LYS A 85 -40.16 -41.32 -3.09
C LYS A 85 -40.40 -39.94 -2.48
N GLN A 86 -40.43 -39.88 -1.15
CA GLN A 86 -40.50 -38.62 -0.41
C GLN A 86 -41.69 -37.73 -0.84
N ALA A 87 -42.90 -38.30 -0.88
CA ALA A 87 -44.13 -37.63 -1.36
C ALA A 87 -43.95 -36.96 -2.74
N TYR A 88 -43.59 -37.76 -3.75
CA TYR A 88 -43.28 -37.32 -5.12
C TYR A 88 -42.07 -36.37 -5.23
N GLY A 89 -41.25 -36.20 -4.17
CA GLY A 89 -40.02 -35.41 -4.21
C GLY A 89 -38.90 -36.02 -5.06
N LYS A 90 -38.87 -37.35 -5.19
CA LYS A 90 -37.93 -38.11 -6.05
C LYS A 90 -38.65 -39.29 -6.73
N LEU A 91 -38.04 -39.84 -7.78
CA LEU A 91 -38.49 -41.08 -8.45
C LEU A 91 -37.34 -42.09 -8.53
N ASP A 92 -37.56 -43.31 -8.05
CA ASP A 92 -36.70 -44.47 -8.35
C ASP A 92 -37.29 -45.24 -9.54
N ILE A 93 -36.60 -45.21 -10.68
CA ILE A 93 -37.09 -45.74 -11.95
C ILE A 93 -36.33 -47.02 -12.33
N THR A 94 -37.08 -48.10 -12.50
CA THR A 94 -36.60 -49.33 -13.14
C THR A 94 -37.05 -49.34 -14.60
N MET A 95 -36.10 -49.22 -15.53
CA MET A 95 -36.33 -49.46 -16.96
C MET A 95 -35.98 -50.91 -17.29
N SER A 96 -36.81 -51.59 -18.10
CA SER A 96 -36.56 -52.96 -18.55
C SER A 96 -36.98 -53.20 -20.00
N ASN A 97 -36.43 -54.25 -20.62
CA ASN A 97 -36.74 -54.67 -22.00
C ASN A 97 -37.37 -56.08 -22.03
N PRO A 98 -37.79 -56.62 -23.20
CA PRO A 98 -38.47 -57.92 -23.26
C PRO A 98 -37.57 -59.11 -22.89
N ASN A 99 -36.25 -58.91 -22.92
CA ASN A 99 -35.26 -59.90 -22.50
C ASN A 99 -35.01 -59.86 -20.97
N ASN A 100 -35.78 -59.07 -20.22
CA ASN A 100 -35.66 -58.85 -18.78
C ASN A 100 -34.28 -58.29 -18.33
N ASN A 101 -33.53 -57.65 -19.24
CA ASN A 101 -32.45 -56.75 -18.83
C ASN A 101 -33.09 -55.57 -18.09
N LYS A 102 -32.43 -55.08 -17.04
CA LYS A 102 -32.90 -53.96 -16.21
C LYS A 102 -31.82 -52.91 -16.03
N SER A 103 -32.25 -51.67 -15.82
CA SER A 103 -31.43 -50.58 -15.32
C SER A 103 -32.22 -49.77 -14.30
N TYR A 104 -31.50 -49.20 -13.34
CA TYR A 104 -32.04 -48.48 -12.20
C TYR A 104 -31.47 -47.06 -12.21
N MET A 105 -32.33 -46.07 -12.03
CA MET A 105 -31.97 -44.66 -12.04
C MET A 105 -32.88 -43.85 -11.14
N THR A 106 -32.30 -42.95 -10.34
CA THR A 106 -33.06 -42.03 -9.47
C THR A 106 -33.08 -40.64 -10.10
N LEU A 107 -34.23 -39.98 -10.06
CA LEU A 107 -34.43 -38.61 -10.55
C LEU A 107 -35.02 -37.74 -9.43
N ASP A 108 -34.57 -36.49 -9.36
CA ASP A 108 -35.04 -35.49 -8.39
C ASP A 108 -36.14 -34.60 -9.00
N ARG A 109 -37.15 -34.20 -8.21
CA ARG A 109 -38.17 -33.25 -8.66
C ARG A 109 -37.56 -31.85 -8.77
N VAL A 110 -37.55 -31.32 -9.99
CA VAL A 110 -36.92 -30.04 -10.35
C VAL A 110 -37.93 -28.91 -10.56
N TYR A 111 -39.21 -29.26 -10.80
CA TYR A 111 -40.31 -28.29 -10.86
C TYR A 111 -41.65 -28.95 -10.50
N GLN A 112 -42.54 -28.13 -9.95
CA GLN A 112 -43.94 -28.41 -9.64
C GLN A 112 -44.76 -27.15 -9.96
N SER A 113 -45.85 -27.29 -10.73
CA SER A 113 -46.76 -26.18 -11.05
C SER A 113 -47.40 -25.55 -9.81
N GLN A 114 -47.75 -24.26 -9.91
CA GLN A 114 -48.21 -23.44 -8.79
C GLN A 114 -49.52 -22.73 -9.15
N GLY A 115 -50.64 -23.13 -8.53
CA GLY A 115 -51.95 -22.48 -8.70
C GLY A 115 -53.07 -23.44 -9.09
N GLU A 116 -54.24 -22.89 -9.40
CA GLU A 116 -55.33 -23.64 -10.05
C GLU A 116 -54.98 -23.98 -11.50
N VAL A 117 -55.69 -24.97 -12.07
CA VAL A 117 -55.34 -25.61 -13.36
C VAL A 117 -55.13 -24.57 -14.47
N ALA A 118 -53.88 -24.43 -14.93
CA ALA A 118 -53.53 -23.59 -16.05
C ALA A 118 -54.30 -24.03 -17.30
N THR A 119 -55.17 -23.18 -17.83
CA THR A 119 -56.06 -23.48 -18.97
C THR A 119 -55.32 -23.54 -20.31
N ASP A 120 -54.09 -23.02 -20.36
CA ASP A 120 -53.23 -23.04 -21.53
C ASP A 120 -52.57 -24.41 -21.79
N SER A 121 -52.17 -24.64 -23.04
CA SER A 121 -51.48 -25.87 -23.44
C SER A 121 -50.03 -25.89 -22.96
N PHE A 122 -49.63 -26.91 -22.19
CA PHE A 122 -48.21 -27.17 -21.96
C PHE A 122 -47.54 -27.59 -23.28
N GLN A 123 -46.29 -27.17 -23.47
CA GLN A 123 -45.54 -27.39 -24.71
C GLN A 123 -44.10 -27.84 -24.42
N ILE A 124 -43.63 -28.83 -25.18
CA ILE A 124 -42.28 -29.40 -25.09
C ILE A 124 -41.60 -29.26 -26.44
N TRP A 125 -40.39 -28.72 -26.47
CA TRP A 125 -39.48 -28.75 -27.62
C TRP A 125 -38.19 -29.49 -27.27
N THR A 126 -37.65 -30.22 -28.23
CA THR A 126 -36.38 -30.95 -28.07
C THR A 126 -35.46 -30.73 -29.27
N GLY A 127 -34.16 -30.73 -29.05
CA GLY A 127 -33.19 -30.57 -30.14
C GLY A 127 -31.75 -30.69 -29.67
N LYS A 128 -30.85 -30.03 -30.39
CA LYS A 128 -29.40 -30.22 -30.27
C LYS A 128 -28.68 -29.01 -29.72
N LEU A 129 -27.70 -29.28 -28.86
CA LEU A 129 -26.80 -28.31 -28.28
C LEU A 129 -25.39 -28.54 -28.81
N ASP A 130 -24.94 -27.61 -29.64
CA ASP A 130 -23.55 -27.41 -29.99
C ASP A 130 -23.13 -26.03 -29.48
N TRP A 131 -22.43 -25.98 -28.34
CA TRP A 131 -21.94 -24.74 -27.72
C TRP A 131 -20.41 -24.76 -27.68
N PRO A 132 -19.71 -23.66 -28.06
CA PRO A 132 -18.26 -23.65 -28.17
C PRO A 132 -17.56 -24.19 -26.91
N LYS A 133 -16.62 -25.13 -27.11
CA LYS A 133 -15.85 -25.85 -26.07
C LYS A 133 -16.66 -26.80 -25.17
N TYR A 134 -17.89 -26.45 -24.79
CA TYR A 134 -18.61 -27.13 -23.71
C TYR A 134 -19.65 -28.18 -24.15
N ALA A 135 -20.19 -28.12 -25.37
CA ALA A 135 -21.16 -29.11 -25.85
C ALA A 135 -21.01 -29.42 -27.34
N SER A 136 -21.05 -30.71 -27.69
CA SER A 136 -21.14 -31.20 -29.06
C SER A 136 -22.27 -32.24 -29.21
N ASN A 137 -23.28 -31.92 -30.00
CA ASN A 137 -24.45 -32.76 -30.30
C ASN A 137 -25.23 -33.27 -29.05
N GLU A 138 -25.13 -32.55 -27.94
CA GLU A 138 -25.79 -32.85 -26.66
C GLU A 138 -27.29 -32.53 -26.70
N PRO A 139 -28.13 -33.02 -25.76
CA PRO A 139 -29.54 -32.68 -25.72
C PRO A 139 -29.77 -31.26 -25.18
N ILE A 140 -30.71 -30.55 -25.80
CA ILE A 140 -31.43 -29.41 -25.22
C ILE A 140 -32.93 -29.69 -25.28
N ILE A 141 -33.62 -29.42 -24.17
CA ILE A 141 -35.06 -29.57 -23.99
C ILE A 141 -35.58 -28.26 -23.42
N VAL A 142 -36.61 -27.67 -24.03
CA VAL A 142 -37.31 -26.50 -23.52
C VAL A 142 -38.76 -26.91 -23.24
N LEU A 143 -39.25 -26.60 -22.05
CA LEU A 143 -40.58 -26.99 -21.57
C LEU A 143 -41.29 -25.75 -21.01
N ALA A 144 -42.43 -25.42 -21.60
CA ALA A 144 -43.36 -24.41 -21.11
C ALA A 144 -44.52 -25.11 -20.38
N PRO A 145 -44.41 -25.34 -19.05
CA PRO A 145 -45.31 -26.20 -18.30
C PRO A 145 -46.75 -25.64 -18.19
N GLU A 146 -46.91 -24.32 -18.25
CA GLU A 146 -48.19 -23.60 -18.20
C GLU A 146 -48.46 -22.85 -19.54
N GLY A 147 -47.81 -23.33 -20.60
CA GLY A 147 -47.82 -22.71 -21.93
C GLY A 147 -46.94 -21.47 -22.05
N VAL A 148 -46.99 -20.83 -23.22
CA VAL A 148 -46.19 -19.63 -23.53
C VAL A 148 -46.96 -18.36 -23.16
N GLY A 149 -46.26 -17.32 -22.70
CA GLY A 149 -46.85 -16.04 -22.28
C GLY A 149 -46.04 -15.33 -21.19
N ALA A 150 -46.20 -14.01 -21.08
CA ALA A 150 -45.40 -13.19 -20.17
C ALA A 150 -45.62 -13.60 -18.69
N GLY A 151 -44.53 -13.70 -17.92
CA GLY A 151 -44.57 -14.06 -16.50
C GLY A 151 -44.85 -15.54 -16.20
N LYS A 152 -45.18 -16.35 -17.21
CA LYS A 152 -45.38 -17.80 -17.03
C LYS A 152 -44.06 -18.53 -16.79
N PRO A 153 -44.04 -19.65 -16.05
CA PRO A 153 -42.85 -20.47 -15.90
C PRO A 153 -42.34 -21.02 -17.24
N ILE A 154 -41.02 -21.20 -17.32
CA ILE A 154 -40.31 -21.85 -18.42
C ILE A 154 -39.11 -22.60 -17.86
N LEU A 155 -38.92 -23.82 -18.37
CA LEU A 155 -37.84 -24.71 -17.99
C LEU A 155 -36.95 -24.97 -19.21
N ALA A 156 -35.64 -24.95 -19.01
CA ALA A 156 -34.69 -25.46 -20.00
C ALA A 156 -33.71 -26.43 -19.36
N PHE A 157 -33.54 -27.59 -20.00
CA PHE A 157 -32.59 -28.62 -19.62
C PHE A 157 -31.56 -28.77 -20.74
N LEU A 158 -30.29 -28.66 -20.36
CA LEU A 158 -29.14 -28.77 -21.23
C LEU A 158 -28.15 -29.78 -20.63
N GLN A 159 -27.23 -30.30 -21.44
CA GLN A 159 -26.13 -31.12 -20.95
C GLN A 159 -24.84 -30.67 -21.63
N TRP A 160 -23.78 -30.46 -20.85
CA TRP A 160 -22.43 -30.23 -21.38
C TRP A 160 -21.79 -31.58 -21.75
N THR A 161 -20.99 -31.58 -22.83
CA THR A 161 -20.08 -32.70 -23.12
C THR A 161 -18.99 -32.74 -22.05
N GLU A 162 -18.42 -31.57 -21.75
CA GLU A 162 -17.42 -31.29 -20.72
C GLU A 162 -17.66 -29.85 -20.20
N ASP A 163 -17.65 -29.63 -18.89
CA ASP A 163 -17.84 -28.29 -18.30
C ASP A 163 -16.51 -27.52 -18.07
N ALA A 164 -16.58 -26.34 -17.47
CA ALA A 164 -15.39 -25.53 -17.17
C ALA A 164 -14.44 -26.15 -16.12
N GLU A 165 -14.91 -27.14 -15.34
CA GLU A 165 -14.11 -27.91 -14.39
C GLU A 165 -13.59 -29.24 -14.98
N LYS A 166 -13.84 -29.47 -16.28
CA LYS A 166 -13.57 -30.72 -17.02
C LYS A 166 -14.38 -31.94 -16.56
N LYS A 167 -15.52 -31.71 -15.91
CA LYS A 167 -16.48 -32.77 -15.61
C LYS A 167 -17.26 -33.07 -16.88
N THR A 168 -17.20 -34.32 -17.34
CA THR A 168 -17.98 -34.77 -18.49
C THR A 168 -19.47 -34.84 -18.16
N LYS A 169 -20.33 -34.68 -19.17
CA LYS A 169 -21.79 -34.96 -19.09
C LYS A 169 -22.58 -34.10 -18.07
N VAL A 170 -22.05 -33.00 -17.56
CA VAL A 170 -22.74 -32.20 -16.52
C VAL A 170 -24.07 -31.64 -17.02
N PRO A 171 -25.21 -31.88 -16.33
CA PRO A 171 -26.49 -31.27 -16.66
C PRO A 171 -26.53 -29.80 -16.23
N PHE A 172 -27.21 -28.96 -17.01
CA PHE A 172 -27.48 -27.57 -16.67
C PHE A 172 -28.99 -27.30 -16.78
N PHE A 173 -29.55 -26.61 -15.80
CA PHE A 173 -30.99 -26.44 -15.64
C PHE A 173 -31.34 -24.97 -15.37
N ILE A 174 -32.35 -24.48 -16.10
CA ILE A 174 -32.94 -23.16 -15.91
C ILE A 174 -34.39 -23.36 -15.50
N ASN A 175 -34.80 -22.74 -14.40
CA ASN A 175 -36.18 -22.60 -13.95
C ASN A 175 -36.43 -21.12 -13.66
N THR A 176 -37.30 -20.50 -14.44
CA THR A 176 -37.51 -19.05 -14.43
C THR A 176 -38.84 -18.68 -15.08
N VAL A 177 -39.11 -17.39 -15.28
CA VAL A 177 -40.31 -16.89 -15.97
C VAL A 177 -39.98 -16.32 -17.36
N GLN A 178 -40.96 -16.35 -18.26
CA GLN A 178 -40.84 -15.88 -19.63
C GLN A 178 -40.95 -14.34 -19.71
N ARG A 179 -39.92 -13.69 -20.24
CA ARG A 179 -39.98 -12.31 -20.73
C ARG A 179 -40.44 -12.35 -22.18
N VAL A 180 -41.70 -12.05 -22.46
CA VAL A 180 -42.18 -11.86 -23.83
C VAL A 180 -41.57 -10.57 -24.42
N GLU A 181 -41.02 -10.65 -25.62
CA GLU A 181 -40.23 -9.56 -26.24
C GLU A 181 -40.99 -8.81 -27.35
N ASN A 182 -42.12 -9.36 -27.82
CA ASN A 182 -43.04 -8.74 -28.78
C ASN A 182 -44.45 -8.64 -28.22
N GLY A 183 -45.19 -7.57 -28.54
CA GLY A 183 -46.64 -7.51 -28.34
C GLY A 183 -47.42 -8.46 -29.27
N LEU A 184 -48.76 -8.42 -29.18
CA LEU A 184 -49.73 -9.29 -29.89
C LEU A 184 -49.69 -9.30 -31.44
N ALA A 185 -48.72 -8.64 -32.07
CA ALA A 185 -48.60 -8.55 -33.52
C ALA A 185 -47.18 -8.95 -33.99
N GLY A 186 -47.01 -10.24 -34.31
CA GLY A 186 -45.78 -10.82 -34.84
C GLY A 186 -45.53 -12.22 -34.28
N PRO A 187 -44.55 -12.97 -34.83
CA PRO A 187 -44.22 -14.31 -34.36
C PRO A 187 -43.84 -14.28 -32.88
N LEU A 188 -44.29 -15.30 -32.15
CA LEU A 188 -44.21 -15.39 -30.70
C LEU A 188 -42.74 -15.46 -30.23
N LYS A 189 -42.27 -14.33 -29.66
CA LYS A 189 -40.90 -14.16 -29.14
C LYS A 189 -40.90 -14.03 -27.63
N PHE A 190 -40.08 -14.84 -26.97
CA PHE A 190 -39.84 -14.78 -25.54
C PHE A 190 -38.37 -15.08 -25.22
N GLY A 191 -37.79 -14.26 -24.37
CA GLY A 191 -36.50 -14.51 -23.73
C GLY A 191 -36.68 -15.06 -22.31
N PHE A 192 -35.68 -15.76 -21.82
CA PHE A 192 -35.59 -16.15 -20.42
C PHE A 192 -34.14 -16.34 -19.98
N ASP A 193 -33.84 -16.04 -18.72
CA ASP A 193 -32.47 -15.98 -18.19
C ASP A 193 -32.24 -17.03 -17.10
N GLY A 194 -31.10 -17.72 -17.19
CA GLY A 194 -30.59 -18.69 -16.23
C GLY A 194 -29.08 -18.52 -16.10
N PRO A 195 -28.60 -17.65 -15.18
CA PRO A 195 -27.21 -17.22 -15.14
C PRO A 195 -26.20 -18.39 -15.15
N PRO A 196 -25.14 -18.34 -15.99
CA PRO A 196 -24.67 -17.18 -16.76
C PRO A 196 -25.28 -17.04 -18.18
N TYR A 197 -26.33 -17.81 -18.52
CA TYR A 197 -26.88 -17.86 -19.88
C TYR A 197 -28.26 -17.17 -20.00
N SER A 198 -28.51 -16.56 -21.16
CA SER A 198 -29.83 -16.08 -21.60
C SER A 198 -30.24 -16.78 -22.89
N LEU A 199 -31.47 -17.28 -22.96
CA LEU A 199 -32.03 -17.92 -24.14
C LEU A 199 -33.11 -17.01 -24.74
N TYR A 200 -33.00 -16.74 -26.03
CA TYR A 200 -33.95 -15.97 -26.82
C TYR A 200 -34.64 -16.91 -27.81
N CYS A 201 -35.96 -17.05 -27.67
CA CYS A 201 -36.75 -18.04 -28.39
C CYS A 201 -37.75 -17.36 -29.32
N THR A 202 -37.75 -17.74 -30.60
CA THR A 202 -38.77 -17.36 -31.58
C THR A 202 -39.50 -18.62 -32.04
N ARG A 203 -40.82 -18.68 -31.85
CA ARG A 203 -41.63 -19.78 -32.39
C ARG A 203 -41.96 -19.53 -33.86
N ASP A 204 -41.72 -20.54 -34.69
CA ASP A 204 -42.21 -20.61 -36.06
C ASP A 204 -43.71 -20.95 -36.05
N GLU A 205 -44.54 -20.12 -36.69
CA GLU A 205 -46.00 -20.32 -36.74
C GLU A 205 -46.43 -21.43 -37.70
N ALA A 206 -45.63 -21.74 -38.71
CA ALA A 206 -45.93 -22.76 -39.72
C ALA A 206 -45.45 -24.16 -39.30
N THR A 207 -44.30 -24.27 -38.62
CA THR A 207 -43.76 -25.56 -38.14
C THR A 207 -43.94 -25.80 -36.65
N ALA A 208 -44.42 -24.82 -35.87
CA ALA A 208 -44.53 -24.82 -34.41
C ALA A 208 -43.19 -25.00 -33.64
N ASN A 209 -42.06 -25.14 -34.36
CA ASN A 209 -40.73 -25.30 -33.82
C ASN A 209 -40.22 -24.02 -33.14
N LEU A 210 -39.23 -24.18 -32.27
CA LEU A 210 -38.66 -23.08 -31.50
C LEU A 210 -37.24 -22.79 -31.96
N ALA A 211 -37.03 -21.69 -32.68
CA ALA A 211 -35.70 -21.20 -33.02
C ALA A 211 -35.09 -20.61 -31.74
N VAL A 212 -33.99 -21.20 -31.25
CA VAL A 212 -33.35 -20.79 -29.98
C VAL A 212 -31.97 -20.21 -30.25
N ARG A 213 -31.74 -19.01 -29.71
CA ARG A 213 -30.46 -18.31 -29.70
C ARG A 213 -30.00 -18.15 -28.26
N MET A 214 -28.83 -18.68 -27.91
CA MET A 214 -28.29 -18.61 -26.56
C MET A 214 -27.13 -17.63 -26.50
N LYS A 215 -27.09 -16.86 -25.41
CA LYS A 215 -26.05 -15.90 -25.06
C LYS A 215 -25.43 -16.31 -23.73
N GLY A 216 -24.11 -16.26 -23.63
CA GLY A 216 -23.34 -16.60 -22.43
C GLY A 216 -22.01 -15.84 -22.37
N PRO A 217 -21.10 -16.21 -21.45
CA PRO A 217 -19.81 -15.55 -21.29
C PRO A 217 -18.93 -15.61 -22.54
N GLU A 218 -19.07 -16.64 -23.37
CA GLU A 218 -18.28 -16.85 -24.59
C GLU A 218 -18.81 -16.07 -25.80
N GLY A 219 -19.96 -15.41 -25.68
CA GLY A 219 -20.66 -14.71 -26.76
C GLY A 219 -22.08 -15.19 -26.99
N GLU A 220 -22.58 -15.08 -28.23
CA GLU A 220 -23.94 -15.40 -28.61
C GLU A 220 -23.95 -16.30 -29.86
N LYS A 221 -24.78 -17.35 -29.85
CA LYS A 221 -24.89 -18.32 -30.94
C LYS A 221 -26.32 -18.84 -31.09
N GLU A 222 -26.76 -19.01 -32.33
CA GLU A 222 -27.98 -19.76 -32.64
C GLU A 222 -27.74 -21.26 -32.46
N LEU A 223 -28.66 -21.92 -31.74
CA LEU A 223 -28.66 -23.36 -31.50
C LEU A 223 -29.48 -24.13 -32.56
N GLY A 224 -30.17 -23.40 -33.44
CA GLY A 224 -31.08 -23.94 -34.45
C GLY A 224 -32.52 -24.04 -33.98
N ALA A 225 -33.33 -24.79 -34.72
CA ALA A 225 -34.74 -25.00 -34.43
C ALA A 225 -34.95 -26.28 -33.60
N LEU A 226 -35.52 -26.14 -32.40
CA LEU A 226 -35.97 -27.26 -31.58
C LEU A 226 -37.33 -27.76 -32.08
N THR A 227 -37.45 -29.07 -32.28
CA THR A 227 -38.68 -29.71 -32.76
C THR A 227 -39.73 -29.75 -31.66
N GLN A 228 -40.97 -29.33 -31.93
CA GLN A 228 -42.06 -29.48 -30.96
C GLN A 228 -42.41 -30.97 -30.80
N ALA A 229 -42.16 -31.51 -29.60
CA ALA A 229 -42.44 -32.90 -29.26
C ALA A 229 -43.88 -33.09 -28.73
N VAL A 230 -44.40 -32.10 -28.00
CA VAL A 230 -45.78 -32.10 -27.48
C VAL A 230 -46.37 -30.69 -27.49
N SER A 231 -47.66 -30.62 -27.83
CA SER A 231 -48.56 -29.52 -27.50
C SER A 231 -49.92 -30.11 -27.16
N ARG A 232 -50.36 -30.04 -25.90
CA ARG A 232 -51.70 -30.47 -25.46
C ARG A 232 -52.28 -29.43 -24.50
N GLN A 233 -53.58 -29.17 -24.60
CA GLN A 233 -54.31 -28.47 -23.54
C GLN A 233 -54.12 -29.21 -22.21
N SER A 234 -53.83 -28.48 -21.14
CA SER A 234 -53.62 -29.08 -19.82
C SER A 234 -54.89 -29.79 -19.36
N HIS A 235 -54.79 -31.10 -19.10
CA HIS A 235 -55.93 -31.91 -18.71
C HIS A 235 -56.27 -31.61 -17.25
N SER A 236 -57.21 -30.68 -17.03
CA SER A 236 -58.04 -30.71 -15.83
C SER A 236 -58.65 -32.10 -15.66
N HIS A 237 -58.87 -32.55 -14.43
CA HIS A 237 -59.66 -33.76 -14.20
C HIS A 237 -61.12 -33.49 -14.56
N GLU A 238 -61.52 -33.75 -15.80
CA GLU A 238 -62.94 -33.85 -16.14
C GLU A 238 -63.58 -34.92 -15.25
N MET A 239 -64.64 -34.53 -14.53
CA MET A 239 -65.41 -35.39 -13.62
C MET A 239 -66.33 -36.35 -14.39
N THR A 240 -65.75 -37.07 -15.35
CA THR A 240 -66.40 -38.16 -16.08
C THR A 240 -65.75 -39.46 -15.62
N PRO A 241 -66.42 -40.25 -14.75
CA PRO A 241 -65.93 -41.57 -14.40
C PRO A 241 -65.71 -42.42 -15.65
N PRO A 242 -64.67 -43.28 -15.71
CA PRO A 242 -64.56 -44.26 -16.78
C PRO A 242 -65.82 -45.14 -16.78
N GLU A 243 -66.39 -45.40 -17.96
CA GLU A 243 -67.62 -46.18 -18.08
C GLU A 243 -67.47 -47.54 -17.36
N PRO A 244 -68.42 -47.93 -16.50
CA PRO A 244 -68.38 -49.25 -15.89
C PRO A 244 -68.47 -50.33 -16.98
N PRO A 245 -67.77 -51.47 -16.83
CA PRO A 245 -67.80 -52.52 -17.83
C PRO A 245 -69.23 -53.03 -18.02
N LEU A 246 -69.69 -53.05 -19.28
CA LEU A 246 -71.05 -53.42 -19.70
C LEU A 246 -71.68 -54.52 -18.84
N GLU A 247 -72.71 -54.16 -18.09
CA GLU A 247 -73.45 -55.11 -17.26
C GLU A 247 -74.12 -56.19 -18.12
N LYS A 248 -74.25 -57.40 -17.54
CA LYS A 248 -74.91 -58.51 -18.22
C LYS A 248 -76.39 -58.20 -18.36
N SER A 249 -76.89 -58.30 -19.59
CA SER A 249 -78.29 -58.03 -19.99
C SER A 249 -79.32 -58.49 -18.95
N GLU A 250 -80.15 -57.56 -18.48
CA GLU A 250 -81.23 -57.84 -17.54
C GLU A 250 -82.18 -58.93 -18.07
N LEU A 251 -82.48 -59.91 -17.22
CA LEU A 251 -83.46 -60.93 -17.53
C LEU A 251 -84.88 -60.36 -17.32
N ARG A 252 -85.63 -60.12 -18.41
CA ARG A 252 -87.00 -59.58 -18.32
C ARG A 252 -87.92 -60.47 -17.47
N VAL A 253 -88.23 -60.03 -16.26
CA VAL A 253 -89.25 -60.64 -15.41
C VAL A 253 -90.64 -60.29 -15.95
N CYS A 254 -91.32 -61.26 -16.54
CA CYS A 254 -92.73 -61.14 -16.91
C CYS A 254 -93.61 -61.67 -15.78
N TYR A 255 -94.69 -60.96 -15.44
CA TYR A 255 -95.71 -61.47 -14.53
C TYR A 255 -96.39 -62.72 -15.14
N PRO A 256 -96.75 -63.74 -14.33
CA PRO A 256 -97.43 -64.92 -14.83
C PRO A 256 -98.82 -64.56 -15.35
N GLN A 257 -99.09 -64.84 -16.62
CA GLN A 257 -100.43 -64.73 -17.18
C GLN A 257 -101.31 -65.89 -16.68
N THR A 258 -102.60 -65.61 -16.47
CA THR A 258 -103.59 -66.56 -15.98
C THR A 258 -104.11 -67.49 -17.09
N GLU A 259 -103.21 -68.24 -17.72
CA GLU A 259 -103.59 -69.40 -18.53
C GLU A 259 -103.90 -70.62 -17.62
N ALA A 260 -104.87 -71.43 -18.02
CA ALA A 260 -105.20 -72.65 -17.30
C ALA A 260 -104.12 -73.71 -17.54
N ALA A 261 -103.33 -74.03 -16.51
CA ALA A 261 -102.16 -74.92 -16.58
C ALA A 261 -102.45 -76.37 -17.03
N LEU A 262 -103.72 -76.73 -17.22
CA LEU A 262 -104.15 -77.97 -17.87
C LEU A 262 -105.31 -77.65 -18.85
N PRO A 263 -105.29 -78.17 -20.09
CA PRO A 263 -106.42 -78.04 -21.00
C PRO A 263 -107.64 -78.76 -20.42
N ARG A 264 -108.81 -78.10 -20.41
CA ARG A 264 -110.06 -78.73 -19.97
C ARG A 264 -110.43 -79.83 -20.96
N ILE A 265 -110.52 -81.07 -20.46
CA ILE A 265 -111.01 -82.21 -21.24
C ILE A 265 -112.48 -81.97 -21.58
N GLN A 266 -112.78 -81.60 -22.83
CA GLN A 266 -114.14 -81.36 -23.33
C GLN A 266 -114.80 -82.61 -23.94
N THR A 267 -114.01 -83.62 -24.27
CA THR A 267 -114.51 -84.96 -24.64
C THR A 267 -115.11 -85.65 -23.43
N GLN A 268 -116.23 -86.36 -23.59
CA GLN A 268 -116.68 -87.29 -22.54
C GLN A 268 -115.56 -88.27 -22.21
N MET A 269 -115.23 -88.42 -20.92
CA MET A 269 -114.30 -89.47 -20.50
C MET A 269 -114.88 -90.84 -20.85
N PRO A 270 -114.08 -91.79 -21.32
CA PRO A 270 -114.55 -93.13 -21.63
C PRO A 270 -115.00 -93.79 -20.32
N PHE A 271 -116.30 -93.85 -20.07
CA PHE A 271 -116.85 -94.51 -18.90
C PHE A 271 -116.61 -96.02 -19.05
N PRO A 272 -115.80 -96.64 -18.18
CA PRO A 272 -115.50 -98.06 -18.26
C PRO A 272 -116.76 -98.92 -18.24
N HIS A 273 -116.81 -99.92 -19.11
CA HIS A 273 -118.02 -100.74 -19.34
C HIS A 273 -118.14 -101.91 -18.36
N THR A 274 -117.07 -102.22 -17.62
CA THR A 274 -117.05 -103.25 -16.58
C THR A 274 -116.57 -102.71 -15.23
N LEU A 275 -117.02 -103.33 -14.14
CA LEU A 275 -116.63 -102.96 -12.77
C LEU A 275 -115.10 -102.99 -12.56
N VAL A 276 -114.40 -103.92 -13.22
CA VAL A 276 -112.94 -104.08 -13.12
C VAL A 276 -112.24 -102.87 -13.73
N GLU A 277 -112.61 -102.47 -14.95
CA GLU A 277 -112.05 -101.28 -15.60
C GLU A 277 -112.35 -100.00 -14.78
N THR A 278 -113.52 -99.90 -14.14
CA THR A 278 -113.86 -98.80 -13.22
C THR A 278 -112.88 -98.72 -12.06
N LEU A 279 -112.54 -99.86 -11.45
CA LEU A 279 -111.59 -99.93 -10.35
C LEU A 279 -110.15 -99.62 -10.82
N THR A 280 -109.72 -100.14 -11.98
CA THR A 280 -108.40 -99.83 -12.56
C THR A 280 -108.26 -98.35 -12.91
N HIS A 281 -109.28 -97.75 -13.54
CA HIS A 281 -109.28 -96.33 -13.89
C HIS A 281 -109.27 -95.46 -12.63
N THR A 282 -110.09 -95.80 -11.63
CA THR A 282 -110.11 -95.10 -10.32
C THR A 282 -108.75 -95.19 -9.62
N ALA A 283 -108.10 -96.35 -9.60
CA ALA A 283 -106.77 -96.53 -9.03
C ALA A 283 -105.74 -95.63 -9.75
N SER A 284 -105.73 -95.61 -11.09
CA SER A 284 -104.81 -94.75 -11.86
C SER A 284 -105.01 -93.26 -11.59
N PHE A 285 -106.25 -92.81 -11.37
CA PHE A 285 -106.55 -91.43 -10.97
C PHE A 285 -106.09 -91.11 -9.54
N VAL A 286 -106.21 -92.06 -8.61
CA VAL A 286 -105.71 -91.91 -7.22
C VAL A 286 -104.17 -91.87 -7.21
N ASP A 287 -103.50 -92.73 -7.98
CA ASP A 287 -102.05 -92.72 -8.11
C ASP A 287 -101.54 -91.42 -8.77
N GLN A 288 -102.20 -90.94 -9.83
CA GLN A 288 -101.87 -89.66 -10.46
C GLN A 288 -102.09 -88.47 -9.51
N ALA A 289 -103.18 -88.47 -8.74
CA ALA A 289 -103.43 -87.45 -7.72
C ALA A 289 -102.38 -87.50 -6.60
N GLY A 290 -101.99 -88.70 -6.15
CA GLY A 290 -100.93 -88.91 -5.16
C GLY A 290 -99.56 -88.43 -5.65
N TYR A 291 -99.22 -88.72 -6.91
CA TYR A 291 -98.01 -88.21 -7.56
C TYR A 291 -98.00 -86.68 -7.62
N LEU A 292 -99.10 -86.06 -8.07
CA LEU A 292 -99.21 -84.60 -8.16
C LEU A 292 -99.16 -83.92 -6.78
N ALA A 293 -99.81 -84.50 -5.76
CA ALA A 293 -99.74 -84.00 -4.39
C ALA A 293 -98.32 -84.10 -3.80
N LYS A 294 -97.62 -85.22 -4.05
CA LYS A 294 -96.23 -85.39 -3.65
C LYS A 294 -95.31 -84.39 -4.38
N TYR A 295 -95.46 -84.25 -5.69
CA TYR A 295 -94.69 -83.29 -6.49
C TYR A 295 -94.91 -81.85 -6.03
N ALA A 296 -96.15 -81.44 -5.75
CA ALA A 296 -96.46 -80.13 -5.21
C ALA A 296 -95.82 -79.90 -3.82
N THR A 297 -95.83 -80.92 -2.95
CA THR A 297 -95.18 -80.87 -1.63
C THR A 297 -93.65 -80.74 -1.76
N GLU A 298 -93.03 -81.51 -2.64
CA GLU A 298 -91.58 -81.42 -2.91
C GLU A 298 -91.20 -80.05 -3.51
N ARG A 299 -92.00 -79.55 -4.46
CA ARG A 299 -91.82 -78.21 -5.06
C ARG A 299 -91.94 -77.10 -4.02
N LEU A 300 -92.91 -77.18 -3.11
CA LEU A 300 -93.12 -76.20 -2.04
C LEU A 300 -91.98 -76.24 -1.02
N ASN A 301 -91.52 -77.42 -0.61
CA ASN A 301 -90.37 -77.58 0.29
C ASN A 301 -89.04 -77.05 -0.30
N VAL A 302 -88.88 -77.09 -1.63
CA VAL A 302 -87.72 -76.47 -2.32
C VAL A 302 -87.87 -74.94 -2.36
N LEU A 303 -89.08 -74.44 -2.67
CA LEU A 303 -89.34 -73.00 -2.70
C LEU A 303 -89.16 -72.35 -1.32
N ASP A 304 -89.70 -72.97 -0.28
CA ASP A 304 -89.59 -72.53 1.12
C ASP A 304 -88.13 -72.38 1.57
N LYS A 305 -87.29 -73.41 1.33
CA LYS A 305 -85.85 -73.35 1.57
C LYS A 305 -85.16 -72.21 0.81
N SER A 306 -85.55 -71.98 -0.45
CA SER A 306 -84.98 -70.87 -1.25
C SER A 306 -85.39 -69.49 -0.72
N PHE A 307 -86.64 -69.37 -0.23
CA PHE A 307 -87.16 -68.14 0.37
C PHE A 307 -86.46 -67.84 1.71
N HIS A 308 -86.22 -68.85 2.54
CA HIS A 308 -85.43 -68.73 3.76
C HIS A 308 -83.98 -68.28 3.49
N GLY A 309 -83.32 -68.87 2.49
CA GLY A 309 -81.96 -68.46 2.09
C GLY A 309 -81.89 -67.03 1.52
N LEU A 310 -82.88 -66.63 0.72
CA LEU A 310 -83.00 -65.24 0.23
C LEU A 310 -83.22 -64.25 1.38
N ARG A 311 -84.01 -64.62 2.39
CA ARG A 311 -84.23 -63.79 3.58
C ARG A 311 -82.95 -63.58 4.38
N GLU A 312 -82.17 -64.63 4.61
CA GLU A 312 -80.87 -64.53 5.30
C GLU A 312 -79.88 -63.63 4.54
N GLN A 313 -79.85 -63.72 3.21
CA GLN A 313 -79.06 -62.80 2.37
C GLN A 313 -79.51 -61.34 2.53
N VAL A 314 -80.82 -61.07 2.50
CA VAL A 314 -81.38 -59.73 2.72
C VAL A 314 -81.03 -59.19 4.11
N ASP A 315 -81.16 -60.01 5.17
CA ASP A 315 -80.84 -59.60 6.54
C ASP A 315 -79.32 -59.32 6.71
N ASN A 316 -78.45 -60.05 6.01
CA ASN A 316 -77.00 -59.78 5.98
C ASN A 316 -76.66 -58.50 5.20
N CYS A 317 -77.26 -58.28 4.02
CA CYS A 317 -77.10 -57.01 3.27
C CYS A 317 -77.60 -55.81 4.10
N ASN A 318 -78.75 -55.94 4.76
CA ASN A 318 -79.29 -54.93 5.68
C ASN A 318 -78.38 -54.68 6.90
N LYS A 319 -77.50 -55.61 7.27
CA LYS A 319 -76.45 -55.37 8.26
C LYS A 319 -75.28 -54.59 7.65
N GLN A 320 -74.75 -55.04 6.51
CA GLN A 320 -73.66 -54.37 5.80
C GLN A 320 -73.98 -52.90 5.47
N ILE A 321 -75.22 -52.60 5.04
CA ILE A 321 -75.68 -51.23 4.78
C ILE A 321 -75.63 -50.36 6.05
N ARG A 322 -75.99 -50.89 7.22
CA ARG A 322 -75.88 -50.17 8.50
C ARG A 322 -74.41 -49.93 8.89
N ASP A 323 -73.57 -50.96 8.77
CA ASP A 323 -72.15 -50.88 9.11
C ASP A 323 -71.41 -49.88 8.19
N LEU A 324 -71.78 -49.81 6.90
CA LEU A 324 -71.25 -48.83 5.94
C LEU A 324 -71.76 -47.40 6.23
N ASN A 325 -73.05 -47.22 6.52
CA ASN A 325 -73.61 -45.92 6.87
C ASN A 325 -73.00 -45.34 8.17
N GLY A 326 -72.63 -46.21 9.12
CA GLY A 326 -71.84 -45.83 10.29
C GLY A 326 -70.51 -45.21 9.90
N LYS A 327 -69.71 -45.92 9.09
CA LYS A 327 -68.41 -45.44 8.59
C LYS A 327 -68.51 -44.16 7.75
N ILE A 328 -69.54 -44.02 6.92
CA ILE A 328 -69.80 -42.79 6.15
C ILE A 328 -70.06 -41.61 7.10
N THR A 329 -70.74 -41.83 8.23
CA THR A 329 -70.99 -40.79 9.23
C THR A 329 -69.70 -40.41 9.97
N GLU A 330 -68.89 -41.41 10.34
CA GLU A 330 -67.60 -41.24 11.01
C GLU A 330 -66.60 -40.45 10.14
N LEU A 331 -66.38 -40.89 8.89
CA LEU A 331 -65.50 -40.21 7.92
C LEU A 331 -65.96 -38.79 7.59
N ASN A 332 -67.26 -38.50 7.58
CA ASN A 332 -67.77 -37.13 7.40
C ASN A 332 -67.45 -36.24 8.61
N ASN A 333 -67.45 -36.78 9.84
CA ASN A 333 -67.05 -36.02 11.03
C ASN A 333 -65.55 -35.72 11.02
N GLU A 334 -64.71 -36.70 10.65
CA GLU A 334 -63.25 -36.52 10.50
C GLU A 334 -62.93 -35.49 9.41
N ASN A 335 -63.56 -35.59 8.24
CA ASN A 335 -63.36 -34.64 7.13
C ASN A 335 -63.77 -33.20 7.51
N ASN A 336 -64.87 -33.04 8.27
CA ASN A 336 -65.26 -31.73 8.80
C ASN A 336 -64.24 -31.19 9.83
N LEU A 337 -63.63 -32.06 10.65
CA LEU A 337 -62.59 -31.66 11.60
C LEU A 337 -61.30 -31.22 10.88
N GLU A 338 -60.82 -31.97 9.89
CA GLU A 338 -59.64 -31.59 9.10
C GLU A 338 -59.88 -30.33 8.27
N LYS A 339 -61.08 -30.15 7.71
CA LYS A 339 -61.47 -28.91 7.02
C LYS A 339 -61.39 -27.68 7.93
N ASN A 340 -61.83 -27.80 9.19
CA ASN A 340 -61.71 -26.73 10.17
C ASN A 340 -60.24 -26.43 10.53
N LYS A 341 -59.38 -27.45 10.66
CA LYS A 341 -57.94 -27.28 10.85
C LYS A 341 -57.27 -26.59 9.65
N SER A 342 -57.64 -26.94 8.41
CA SER A 342 -57.14 -26.29 7.20
C SER A 342 -57.46 -24.79 7.22
N ALA A 343 -58.71 -24.42 7.52
CA ALA A 343 -59.12 -23.02 7.62
C ALA A 343 -58.37 -22.25 8.72
N GLU A 344 -58.08 -22.89 9.86
CA GLU A 344 -57.27 -22.27 10.93
C GLU A 344 -55.80 -22.08 10.51
N LEU A 345 -55.22 -23.05 9.77
CA LEU A 345 -53.87 -22.96 9.23
C LEU A 345 -53.77 -21.90 8.12
N GLU A 346 -54.71 -21.86 7.18
CA GLU A 346 -54.82 -20.84 6.14
C GLU A 346 -54.89 -19.43 6.73
N LYS A 347 -55.71 -19.25 7.78
CA LYS A 347 -55.79 -17.99 8.52
C LYS A 347 -54.43 -17.59 9.11
N LYS A 348 -53.75 -18.48 9.85
CA LYS A 348 -52.43 -18.22 10.44
C LYS A 348 -51.37 -17.91 9.37
N LEU A 349 -51.46 -18.56 8.21
CA LEU A 349 -50.56 -18.35 7.08
C LEU A 349 -50.81 -16.97 6.43
N SER A 350 -52.06 -16.50 6.39
CA SER A 350 -52.40 -15.12 6.01
C SER A 350 -51.87 -14.09 7.03
N GLU A 351 -52.12 -14.29 8.33
CA GLU A 351 -51.66 -13.40 9.40
C GLU A 351 -50.12 -13.27 9.41
N ALA A 352 -49.41 -14.39 9.19
CA ALA A 352 -47.96 -14.40 9.04
C ALA A 352 -47.48 -13.66 7.78
N ARG A 353 -48.15 -13.84 6.62
CA ARG A 353 -47.83 -13.09 5.38
C ARG A 353 -47.98 -11.58 5.59
N ASP A 354 -49.03 -11.15 6.27
CA ASP A 354 -49.27 -9.74 6.58
C ASP A 354 -48.25 -9.16 7.58
N GLU A 355 -47.66 -9.98 8.45
CA GLU A 355 -46.55 -9.57 9.32
C GLU A 355 -45.23 -9.47 8.54
N TYR A 356 -44.91 -10.48 7.72
CA TYR A 356 -43.71 -10.46 6.88
C TYR A 356 -43.72 -9.28 5.89
N ALA A 357 -44.85 -8.99 5.24
CA ALA A 357 -44.95 -7.86 4.30
C ALA A 357 -44.73 -6.49 4.98
N LYS A 358 -45.20 -6.31 6.23
CA LYS A 358 -44.92 -5.09 7.02
C LYS A 358 -43.43 -4.97 7.35
N LYS A 359 -42.80 -6.09 7.74
CA LYS A 359 -41.38 -6.14 8.09
C LYS A 359 -40.47 -5.95 6.87
N GLU A 360 -40.86 -6.46 5.72
CA GLU A 360 -40.19 -6.24 4.43
C GLU A 360 -40.27 -4.76 4.01
N ALA A 361 -41.44 -4.12 4.16
CA ALA A 361 -41.59 -2.69 3.91
C ALA A 361 -40.75 -1.83 4.87
N GLU A 362 -40.66 -2.19 6.16
CA GLU A 362 -39.81 -1.52 7.14
C GLU A 362 -38.32 -1.66 6.79
N LEU A 363 -37.85 -2.88 6.51
CA LEU A 363 -36.46 -3.14 6.10
C LEU A 363 -36.11 -2.44 4.78
N THR A 364 -37.02 -2.44 3.80
CA THR A 364 -36.86 -1.71 2.53
C THR A 364 -36.66 -0.21 2.77
N LYS A 365 -37.44 0.37 3.70
CA LYS A 365 -37.26 1.78 4.08
C LYS A 365 -35.91 2.02 4.77
N GLN A 366 -35.51 1.16 5.72
CA GLN A 366 -34.21 1.26 6.39
C GLN A 366 -33.06 1.19 5.38
N VAL A 367 -33.15 0.32 4.35
CA VAL A 367 -32.16 0.24 3.26
C VAL A 367 -32.14 1.53 2.43
N GLN A 368 -33.28 2.14 2.13
CA GLN A 368 -33.34 3.42 1.40
C GLN A 368 -32.76 4.58 2.22
N ASP A 369 -33.08 4.66 3.51
CA ASP A 369 -32.53 5.69 4.42
C ASP A 369 -31.01 5.53 4.57
N LEU A 370 -30.48 4.30 4.67
CA LEU A 370 -29.04 4.02 4.67
C LEU A 370 -28.35 4.33 3.34
N GLN A 371 -28.97 3.98 2.20
CA GLN A 371 -28.44 4.34 0.87
C GLN A 371 -28.32 5.86 0.71
N LYS A 372 -29.28 6.62 1.24
CA LYS A 372 -29.26 8.08 1.22
C LYS A 372 -28.13 8.66 2.09
N ILE A 373 -27.88 8.09 3.27
CA ILE A 373 -26.73 8.46 4.11
C ILE A 373 -25.42 8.21 3.34
N ILE A 374 -25.23 7.01 2.80
CA ILE A 374 -24.04 6.63 2.02
C ILE A 374 -23.83 7.53 0.78
N SER A 375 -24.89 8.05 0.16
CA SER A 375 -24.74 9.04 -0.92
C SER A 375 -24.28 10.42 -0.41
N GLY A 376 -24.77 10.87 0.75
CA GLY A 376 -24.33 12.11 1.37
C GLY A 376 -22.88 12.03 1.85
N ASP A 377 -22.49 10.92 2.48
CA ASP A 377 -21.13 10.67 2.93
C ASP A 377 -20.12 10.73 1.76
N ARG A 378 -20.50 10.21 0.58
CA ARG A 378 -19.67 10.30 -0.65
C ARG A 378 -19.55 11.71 -1.21
N ASP A 379 -20.62 12.52 -1.12
CA ASP A 379 -20.56 13.92 -1.52
C ASP A 379 -19.68 14.72 -0.55
N HIS A 380 -19.65 14.35 0.74
CA HIS A 380 -18.71 14.86 1.73
C HIS A 380 -17.26 14.41 1.46
N ASP A 381 -16.99 13.12 1.25
CA ASP A 381 -15.67 12.59 0.87
C ASP A 381 -15.09 13.35 -0.35
N ALA A 382 -15.93 13.61 -1.37
CA ALA A 382 -15.53 14.34 -2.58
C ALA A 382 -15.23 15.83 -2.31
N ALA A 383 -15.96 16.46 -1.40
CA ALA A 383 -15.70 17.84 -0.98
C ALA A 383 -14.42 17.95 -0.13
N ASP A 384 -14.22 17.02 0.81
CA ASP A 384 -13.04 16.96 1.68
C ASP A 384 -11.78 16.62 0.88
N HIS A 385 -11.82 15.66 -0.04
CA HIS A 385 -10.71 15.39 -0.97
C HIS A 385 -10.30 16.65 -1.75
N LYS A 386 -11.27 17.41 -2.26
CA LYS A 386 -10.98 18.66 -2.98
C LYS A 386 -10.36 19.71 -2.05
N ALA A 387 -10.89 19.87 -0.83
CA ALA A 387 -10.32 20.80 0.16
C ALA A 387 -8.88 20.40 0.55
N LEU A 388 -8.58 19.11 0.58
CA LEU A 388 -7.25 18.55 0.84
C LEU A 388 -6.28 18.82 -0.31
N ASP A 389 -6.72 18.68 -1.57
CA ASP A 389 -5.93 19.06 -2.76
C ASP A 389 -5.67 20.58 -2.84
N ASP A 390 -6.69 21.41 -2.58
CA ASP A 390 -6.54 22.87 -2.50
C ASP A 390 -5.56 23.25 -1.36
N ALA A 391 -5.63 22.58 -0.20
CA ALA A 391 -4.69 22.78 0.91
C ALA A 391 -3.25 22.33 0.58
N HIS A 392 -3.07 21.17 -0.06
CA HIS A 392 -1.76 20.72 -0.55
C HIS A 392 -1.13 21.73 -1.51
N LYS A 393 -1.94 22.31 -2.41
CA LYS A 393 -1.49 23.36 -3.33
C LYS A 393 -1.04 24.63 -2.58
N MET A 394 -1.81 25.07 -1.57
CA MET A 394 -1.40 26.21 -0.73
C MET A 394 -0.10 25.91 0.05
N ILE A 395 0.06 24.71 0.61
CA ILE A 395 1.31 24.29 1.28
C ILE A 395 2.49 24.29 0.32
N ALA A 396 2.33 23.83 -0.93
CA ALA A 396 3.39 23.89 -1.94
C ALA A 396 3.76 25.33 -2.33
N GLU A 397 2.77 26.24 -2.44
CA GLU A 397 2.99 27.66 -2.69
C GLU A 397 3.70 28.35 -1.51
N GLU A 398 3.33 28.03 -0.26
CA GLU A 398 4.05 28.52 0.94
C GLU A 398 5.47 27.96 1.05
N GLN A 399 5.70 26.68 0.75
CA GLN A 399 7.05 26.10 0.74
C GLN A 399 7.93 26.78 -0.31
N ALA A 400 7.40 27.07 -1.51
CA ALA A 400 8.11 27.82 -2.54
C ALA A 400 8.37 29.29 -2.14
N ALA A 401 7.47 29.92 -1.37
CA ALA A 401 7.69 31.24 -0.79
C ALA A 401 8.76 31.22 0.32
N LYS A 402 8.71 30.23 1.23
CA LYS A 402 9.71 30.01 2.28
C LYS A 402 11.10 29.78 1.71
N ALA A 403 11.23 28.98 0.65
CA ALA A 403 12.52 28.77 -0.03
C ALA A 403 13.10 30.05 -0.63
N LYS A 404 12.26 30.93 -1.21
CA LYS A 404 12.69 32.25 -1.71
C LYS A 404 13.11 33.18 -0.56
N LEU A 405 12.36 33.19 0.54
CA LEU A 405 12.68 33.99 1.73
C LEU A 405 13.96 33.52 2.42
N GLN A 406 14.21 32.20 2.50
CA GLN A 406 15.45 31.65 3.01
C GLN A 406 16.63 32.09 2.15
N LYS A 407 16.56 31.93 0.82
CA LYS A 407 17.63 32.37 -0.09
C LYS A 407 17.94 33.86 0.03
N LEU A 408 16.91 34.71 0.22
CA LEU A 408 17.10 36.14 0.48
C LEU A 408 17.74 36.40 1.86
N LEU A 409 17.36 35.63 2.89
CA LEU A 409 17.99 35.70 4.22
C LEU A 409 19.48 35.35 4.12
N ASP A 410 19.82 34.21 3.52
CA ASP A 410 21.19 33.74 3.30
C ASP A 410 22.03 34.80 2.56
N GLU A 411 21.50 35.38 1.48
CA GLU A 411 22.12 36.48 0.73
C GLU A 411 22.36 37.72 1.60
N THR A 412 21.40 38.08 2.47
CA THR A 412 21.57 39.22 3.39
C THR A 412 22.52 38.93 4.55
N GLU A 413 22.61 37.69 5.06
CA GLU A 413 23.58 37.31 6.09
C GLU A 413 25.01 37.33 5.55
N ILE A 414 25.22 36.84 4.32
CA ILE A 414 26.51 36.95 3.62
C ILE A 414 26.88 38.44 3.40
N ALA A 415 25.93 39.27 2.96
CA ALA A 415 26.16 40.70 2.79
C ALA A 415 26.46 41.42 4.12
N LEU A 416 25.79 41.03 5.21
CA LEU A 416 26.01 41.57 6.56
C LEU A 416 27.39 41.16 7.10
N ALA A 417 27.80 39.90 6.92
CA ALA A 417 29.12 39.42 7.32
C ALA A 417 30.24 40.15 6.54
N ALA A 418 30.06 40.35 5.23
CA ALA A 418 30.98 41.13 4.41
C ALA A 418 31.05 42.61 4.85
N ALA A 419 29.92 43.21 5.22
CA ALA A 419 29.87 44.57 5.77
C ALA A 419 30.57 44.68 7.14
N GLN A 420 30.35 43.70 8.04
CA GLN A 420 31.01 43.64 9.34
C GLN A 420 32.53 43.45 9.20
N ALA A 421 32.98 42.56 8.30
CA ALA A 421 34.39 42.38 7.98
C ALA A 421 35.03 43.67 7.45
N ARG A 422 34.32 44.40 6.57
CA ARG A 422 34.76 45.71 6.06
C ARG A 422 34.83 46.78 7.14
N VAL A 423 33.88 46.83 8.08
CA VAL A 423 33.92 47.72 9.25
C VAL A 423 35.08 47.37 10.19
N SER A 424 35.35 46.08 10.40
CA SER A 424 36.50 45.61 11.18
C SER A 424 37.84 46.01 10.54
N HIS A 425 37.98 45.83 9.23
CA HIS A 425 39.15 46.27 8.46
C HIS A 425 39.35 47.80 8.54
N LEU A 426 38.28 48.58 8.35
CA LEU A 426 38.33 50.04 8.47
C LEU A 426 38.70 50.50 9.89
N ARG A 427 38.28 49.79 10.94
CA ARG A 427 38.75 50.03 12.32
C ARG A 427 40.24 49.74 12.46
N GLY A 428 40.72 48.60 11.97
CA GLY A 428 42.16 48.28 11.99
C GLY A 428 43.02 49.32 11.25
N GLN A 429 42.55 49.82 10.11
CA GLN A 429 43.19 50.94 9.40
C GLN A 429 43.17 52.24 10.23
N LEU A 430 42.05 52.56 10.88
CA LEU A 430 41.94 53.74 11.73
C LEU A 430 42.86 53.66 12.96
N ASP A 431 42.97 52.49 13.60
CA ASP A 431 43.87 52.28 14.74
C ASP A 431 45.34 52.41 14.34
N VAL A 432 45.71 51.94 13.14
CA VAL A 432 47.05 52.14 12.54
C VAL A 432 47.32 53.62 12.27
N GLU A 433 46.37 54.36 11.68
CA GLU A 433 46.54 55.81 11.48
C GLU A 433 46.58 56.58 12.81
N VAL A 434 45.82 56.18 13.83
CA VAL A 434 45.92 56.77 15.18
C VAL A 434 47.27 56.49 15.83
N ALA A 435 47.87 55.32 15.60
CA ALA A 435 49.22 55.00 16.06
C ALA A 435 50.29 55.80 15.28
N HIS A 436 50.15 55.90 13.96
CA HIS A 436 51.04 56.67 13.09
C HIS A 436 51.02 58.17 13.45
N ASN A 437 49.84 58.75 13.65
CA ASN A 437 49.71 60.14 14.10
C ASN A 437 50.35 60.38 15.48
N LYS A 438 50.30 59.43 16.43
CA LYS A 438 50.99 59.53 17.72
C LYS A 438 52.52 59.54 17.56
N GLU A 439 53.06 58.75 16.64
CA GLU A 439 54.51 58.73 16.37
C GLU A 439 54.97 59.98 15.59
N LEU A 440 54.16 60.50 14.66
CA LEU A 440 54.38 61.82 14.04
C LEU A 440 54.38 62.93 15.10
N ASP A 441 53.44 62.91 16.05
CA ASP A 441 53.34 63.90 17.12
C ASP A 441 54.53 63.82 18.10
N LYS A 442 55.07 62.62 18.34
CA LYS A 442 56.35 62.40 19.04
C LYS A 442 57.55 62.91 18.24
N SER A 443 57.63 62.59 16.94
CA SER A 443 58.70 63.05 16.06
C SER A 443 58.74 64.58 15.94
N ASN A 444 57.57 65.23 15.86
CA ASN A 444 57.42 66.69 15.91
C ASN A 444 57.91 67.28 17.25
N LYS A 445 57.66 66.62 18.39
CA LYS A 445 58.21 67.04 19.69
C LYS A 445 59.74 66.92 19.73
N GLU A 446 60.31 65.84 19.18
CA GLU A 446 61.76 65.69 19.06
C GLU A 446 62.41 66.70 18.09
N LEU A 447 61.74 67.01 16.98
CA LEU A 447 62.14 68.05 16.03
C LEU A 447 62.10 69.44 16.66
N ASN A 448 61.03 69.80 17.38
CA ASN A 448 60.94 71.07 18.10
C ASN A 448 62.01 71.20 19.19
N GLN A 449 62.38 70.10 19.88
CA GLN A 449 63.52 70.11 20.79
C GLN A 449 64.88 70.28 20.07
N LYS A 450 65.03 69.74 18.86
CA LYS A 450 66.23 69.98 18.01
C LYS A 450 66.29 71.43 17.53
N VAL A 451 65.15 72.02 17.11
CA VAL A 451 65.03 73.43 16.74
C VAL A 451 65.42 74.33 17.91
N ALA A 452 64.83 74.15 19.10
CA ALA A 452 65.18 74.94 20.28
C ALA A 452 66.67 74.81 20.71
N LYS A 453 67.30 73.65 20.48
CA LYS A 453 68.75 73.47 20.66
C LYS A 453 69.58 74.21 19.61
N LEU A 454 69.13 74.24 18.35
CA LEU A 454 69.77 74.99 17.28
C LEU A 454 69.59 76.50 17.47
N GLU A 455 68.43 76.98 17.91
CA GLU A 455 68.16 78.38 18.24
C GLU A 455 69.01 78.89 19.41
N SER A 456 69.15 78.09 20.47
CA SER A 456 70.05 78.42 21.59
C SER A 456 71.53 78.35 21.20
N GLY A 457 71.93 77.45 20.30
CA GLY A 457 73.26 77.44 19.67
C GLY A 457 73.51 78.66 18.77
N LEU A 458 72.50 79.09 18.01
CA LEU A 458 72.54 80.29 17.18
C LEU A 458 72.70 81.54 18.06
N ALA A 459 71.88 81.68 19.11
CA ALA A 459 72.00 82.78 20.07
C ALA A 459 73.38 82.80 20.77
N SER A 460 73.95 81.63 21.08
CA SER A 460 75.30 81.51 21.65
C SER A 460 76.39 81.96 20.68
N THR A 461 76.36 81.49 19.43
CA THR A 461 77.32 81.87 18.39
C THR A 461 77.17 83.34 17.95
N GLN A 462 75.95 83.87 17.93
CA GLN A 462 75.68 85.29 17.67
C GLN A 462 76.20 86.19 18.82
N LYS A 463 76.16 85.71 20.07
CA LYS A 463 76.79 86.36 21.22
C LYS A 463 78.32 86.27 21.22
N GLN A 464 78.90 85.20 20.64
CA GLN A 464 80.33 85.12 20.36
C GLN A 464 80.73 86.10 19.24
N LEU A 465 79.94 86.17 18.16
CA LEU A 465 80.16 87.09 17.05
C LEU A 465 80.22 88.54 17.54
N ALA A 466 79.23 88.97 18.34
CA ALA A 466 79.18 90.31 18.93
C ALA A 466 80.45 90.64 19.75
N ARG A 467 80.94 89.69 20.56
CA ARG A 467 82.22 89.86 21.28
C ARG A 467 83.41 89.99 20.33
N THR A 468 83.51 89.14 19.31
CA THR A 468 84.60 89.25 18.32
C THR A 468 84.53 90.51 17.46
N GLN A 469 83.38 91.19 17.40
CA GLN A 469 83.25 92.52 16.82
C GLN A 469 83.71 93.62 17.80
N GLU A 470 83.37 93.50 19.07
CA GLU A 470 83.85 94.36 20.18
C GLU A 470 85.38 94.30 20.32
N ASP A 471 85.95 93.08 20.32
CA ASP A 471 87.40 92.81 20.28
C ASP A 471 88.08 93.47 19.05
N LEU A 472 87.39 93.50 17.90
CA LEU A 472 87.91 94.03 16.64
C LEU A 472 87.80 95.56 16.56
N GLU A 473 86.79 96.17 17.17
CA GLU A 473 86.72 97.62 17.36
C GLU A 473 87.78 98.11 18.36
N GLN A 474 88.04 97.35 19.44
CA GLN A 474 89.17 97.64 20.34
C GLN A 474 90.52 97.52 19.60
N ALA A 475 90.73 96.46 18.81
CA ALA A 475 91.95 96.31 18.02
C ALA A 475 92.15 97.44 16.98
N ARG A 476 91.07 98.07 16.52
CA ARG A 476 91.12 99.26 15.65
C ARG A 476 91.51 100.53 16.40
N SER A 477 90.94 100.81 17.58
CA SER A 477 91.37 101.97 18.36
C SER A 477 92.84 101.86 18.79
N GLU A 478 93.29 100.65 19.10
CA GLU A 478 94.70 100.34 19.31
C GLU A 478 95.58 100.49 18.05
N SER A 479 95.01 100.54 16.84
CA SER A 479 95.74 100.87 15.60
C SER A 479 95.82 102.38 15.41
N ASP A 480 94.67 103.07 15.51
CA ASP A 480 94.59 104.54 15.38
C ASP A 480 95.52 105.26 16.37
N ASP A 481 95.69 104.73 17.58
CA ASP A 481 96.64 105.27 18.57
C ASP A 481 98.11 104.94 18.26
N LYS A 482 98.41 103.85 17.54
CA LYS A 482 99.76 103.55 17.03
C LYS A 482 100.12 104.44 15.84
N ASP A 483 99.17 104.73 14.95
CA ASP A 483 99.39 105.59 13.80
C ASP A 483 99.69 107.05 14.22
N LYS A 484 99.02 107.57 15.26
CA LYS A 484 99.37 108.87 15.89
C LYS A 484 100.79 108.90 16.47
N ILE A 485 101.28 107.77 17.00
CA ILE A 485 102.66 107.65 17.49
C ILE A 485 103.65 107.66 16.31
N ILE A 486 103.29 107.06 15.18
CA ILE A 486 104.10 107.07 13.95
C ILE A 486 104.21 108.49 13.38
N GLU A 487 103.10 109.23 13.24
CA GLU A 487 103.12 110.64 12.81
C GLU A 487 104.05 111.51 13.70
N GLY A 488 104.01 111.28 15.02
CA GLY A 488 104.89 111.96 15.97
C GLY A 488 106.38 111.62 15.81
N LEU A 489 106.71 110.39 15.41
CA LEU A 489 108.08 109.95 15.14
C LEU A 489 108.61 110.47 13.80
N GLU A 490 107.79 110.50 12.75
CA GLU A 490 108.17 111.04 11.44
C GLU A 490 108.50 112.54 11.52
N ALA A 491 107.69 113.31 12.26
CA ALA A 491 107.97 114.73 12.53
C ALA A 491 109.32 114.96 13.24
N GLY A 492 109.70 114.05 14.16
CA GLY A 492 111.01 114.08 14.82
C GLY A 492 112.18 113.75 13.87
N LEU A 493 111.96 112.84 12.93
CA LEU A 493 112.97 112.40 11.95
C LEU A 493 113.37 113.54 11.00
N VAL A 494 112.40 114.30 10.49
CA VAL A 494 112.63 115.47 9.61
C VAL A 494 113.46 116.56 10.30
N ALA A 495 113.31 116.74 11.63
CA ALA A 495 114.13 117.69 12.39
C ALA A 495 115.60 117.25 12.48
N ILE A 496 115.85 115.95 12.64
CA ILE A 496 117.20 115.37 12.74
C ILE A 496 117.95 115.43 11.39
N GLU A 497 117.27 115.16 10.27
CA GLU A 497 117.87 115.28 8.93
C GLU A 497 118.39 116.71 8.65
N LYS A 498 117.63 117.72 9.09
CA LYS A 498 117.97 119.13 8.88
C LYS A 498 119.20 119.58 9.66
N ASP A 499 119.42 119.04 10.85
CA ASP A 499 120.63 119.28 11.67
C ASP A 499 121.84 118.49 11.14
N ARG A 500 121.63 117.24 10.68
CA ARG A 500 122.65 116.41 10.01
C ARG A 500 123.27 117.15 8.82
N ASP A 501 122.45 117.68 7.92
CA ASP A 501 122.93 118.23 6.66
C ASP A 501 123.58 119.62 6.82
N ALA A 502 123.22 120.36 7.88
CA ALA A 502 123.97 121.54 8.31
C ALA A 502 125.37 121.17 8.81
N LYS A 503 125.49 120.15 9.67
CA LYS A 503 126.77 119.69 10.25
C LYS A 503 127.70 119.06 9.20
N LYS A 504 127.15 118.29 8.26
CA LYS A 504 127.92 117.66 7.17
C LYS A 504 128.70 118.69 6.34
N LYS A 505 128.05 119.83 6.03
CA LYS A 505 128.65 120.92 5.25
C LYS A 505 129.85 121.58 5.92
N ALA A 506 129.90 121.63 7.25
CA ALA A 506 131.02 122.17 8.02
C ALA A 506 132.23 121.22 8.08
N VAL A 507 132.01 119.90 8.00
CA VAL A 507 133.08 118.89 8.01
C VAL A 507 133.85 118.89 6.68
N GLU A 508 133.15 119.09 5.56
CA GLU A 508 133.73 119.13 4.21
C GLU A 508 134.78 120.26 4.03
N GLU A 509 134.58 121.42 4.67
CA GLU A 509 135.52 122.55 4.61
C GLU A 509 136.76 122.38 5.51
N LEU A 510 136.58 121.76 6.69
CA LEU A 510 137.70 121.47 7.60
C LEU A 510 138.66 120.44 7.00
N LYS A 511 138.13 119.40 6.33
CA LYS A 511 138.93 118.31 5.76
C LYS A 511 139.98 118.82 4.75
N LYS A 512 139.58 119.74 3.86
CA LYS A 512 140.47 120.38 2.87
C LYS A 512 141.64 121.18 3.46
N LYS A 513 141.60 121.57 4.74
CA LYS A 513 142.72 122.24 5.42
C LYS A 513 143.66 121.24 6.10
N THR A 514 143.13 120.13 6.60
CA THR A 514 143.92 119.09 7.28
C THR A 514 144.72 118.25 6.29
N ASP A 515 144.14 117.89 5.14
CA ASP A 515 144.79 116.99 4.17
C ASP A 515 146.07 117.60 3.53
N ALA A 516 146.21 118.93 3.56
CA ALA A 516 147.43 119.64 3.15
C ALA A 516 148.56 119.61 4.20
N ILE A 517 148.26 119.29 5.46
CA ILE A 517 149.23 119.21 6.57
C ILE A 517 149.78 117.77 6.71
N ILE A 518 149.00 116.76 6.27
CA ILE A 518 149.39 115.35 6.28
C ILE A 518 150.75 115.12 5.58
N GLN A 519 150.95 115.71 4.40
CA GLN A 519 152.10 115.40 3.55
C GLN A 519 153.48 115.88 4.06
N ASP A 520 153.57 116.89 4.94
CA ASP A 520 154.87 117.36 5.49
C ASP A 520 155.33 116.55 6.72
N LEU A 521 154.38 115.99 7.48
CA LEU A 521 154.67 115.27 8.72
C LEU A 521 154.86 113.76 8.52
N GLU A 522 154.19 113.15 7.54
CA GLU A 522 154.38 111.71 7.23
C GLU A 522 155.81 111.38 6.76
N ALA A 523 156.54 112.37 6.22
CA ALA A 523 157.96 112.25 5.88
C ALA A 523 158.90 112.08 7.09
N LYS A 524 158.43 112.27 8.33
CA LYS A 524 159.25 112.22 9.56
C LYS A 524 158.97 111.04 10.49
N VAL A 525 157.91 110.27 10.26
CA VAL A 525 157.51 109.15 11.14
C VAL A 525 157.61 107.79 10.42
N GLN A 526 158.40 107.72 9.35
CA GLN A 526 159.00 106.45 8.88
C GLN A 526 159.99 105.82 9.88
N ASP A 527 160.20 106.46 11.04
CA ASP A 527 161.25 106.14 12.04
C ASP A 527 160.78 105.20 13.19
N LEU A 528 159.46 105.06 13.51
CA LEU A 528 159.00 104.47 14.82
C LEU A 528 157.63 103.62 14.87
N GLU A 529 157.63 102.30 14.54
CA GLU A 529 157.13 101.04 15.26
C GLU A 529 155.61 100.74 15.86
N GLY A 530 154.75 99.69 15.47
CA GLY A 530 153.44 99.09 16.15
C GLY A 530 152.30 98.14 15.43
N LYS A 531 151.35 97.27 16.08
CA LYS A 531 150.17 96.25 15.61
C LYS A 531 149.14 95.58 16.72
N LEU A 532 148.05 94.66 16.70
CA LEU A 532 146.73 94.15 15.94
C LEU A 532 145.86 92.85 16.52
N ALA A 533 144.44 92.60 16.51
CA ALA A 533 143.59 91.29 16.87
C ALA A 533 141.92 91.12 16.82
N SER A 534 141.16 89.90 16.83
CA SER A 534 139.59 89.62 16.98
C SER A 534 138.81 88.13 16.93
N SER A 535 137.52 87.78 17.44
CA SER A 535 136.55 86.51 17.24
C SER A 535 135.07 86.44 18.00
N ALA A 536 133.97 85.53 18.13
CA ALA A 536 133.12 84.25 17.68
C ALA A 536 131.67 84.00 18.49
N GLY A 537 130.56 83.09 18.53
CA GLY A 537 129.80 81.79 18.00
C GLY A 537 128.33 81.29 18.67
N GLY A 538 127.51 80.18 18.33
CA GLY A 538 126.10 79.68 18.95
C GLY A 538 125.18 78.34 18.54
N SER A 539 123.95 77.90 19.13
CA SER A 539 122.98 76.63 18.90
C SER A 539 121.45 76.54 19.56
N TRP A 540 120.38 75.58 19.70
CA TRP A 540 119.77 74.14 19.38
C TRP A 540 118.18 73.72 19.79
N GLN A 541 117.45 72.50 19.58
CA GLN A 541 115.90 72.10 19.78
C GLN A 541 115.21 70.56 19.96
N PRO A 542 113.87 70.21 20.32
CA PRO A 542 113.14 68.81 20.66
C PRO A 542 111.51 68.34 20.45
N PRO A 543 110.92 67.04 20.65
CA PRO A 543 109.45 66.43 20.40
C PRO A 543 108.67 65.18 21.21
N ASN A 544 107.34 64.67 20.98
CA ASN A 544 106.48 63.41 21.57
C ASN A 544 104.98 62.96 20.93
N GLU A 545 103.90 62.04 21.17
CA GLU A 545 103.26 60.80 21.99
C GLU A 545 101.86 59.99 21.46
N GLY A 546 101.11 58.94 22.09
CA GLY A 546 99.70 58.23 21.70
C GLY A 546 98.96 56.87 22.38
N ILE A 547 97.64 56.36 22.13
CA ILE A 547 96.82 55.13 22.78
C ILE A 547 95.40 54.42 22.17
N PHE A 548 94.66 53.29 22.66
CA PHE A 548 93.41 52.45 22.07
C PHE A 548 92.37 51.38 22.88
N PRO A 549 91.20 50.71 22.38
CA PRO A 549 90.01 49.89 23.09
C PRO A 549 89.14 48.55 22.52
N PHE A 550 88.05 47.86 23.16
CA PHE A 550 87.07 46.64 22.72
C PHE A 550 85.69 46.28 23.58
N LYS A 551 84.63 45.28 23.62
CA LYS A 551 83.90 43.96 23.07
C LYS A 551 82.37 43.64 23.69
N GLN A 552 81.36 42.62 23.72
CA GLN A 552 80.74 41.20 23.29
C GLN A 552 79.13 40.95 23.71
N THR A 553 78.12 39.92 23.73
CA THR A 553 77.64 38.41 23.47
C THR A 553 76.03 38.00 23.61
N LEU A 554 75.38 36.77 23.29
CA LEU A 554 73.85 36.30 23.39
C LEU A 554 73.30 34.72 23.38
N PRO A 555 71.95 34.28 23.59
CA PRO A 555 71.29 32.85 23.73
C PRO A 555 69.82 32.38 23.09
N ALA A 556 69.12 31.17 23.36
CA ALA A 556 67.82 30.55 22.69
C ALA A 556 66.85 29.36 23.35
N PRO A 557 65.64 28.84 22.79
CA PRO A 557 64.50 27.92 23.37
C PRO A 557 63.77 26.65 22.59
N LEU A 558 62.54 26.04 22.97
CA LEU A 558 61.85 24.67 22.54
C LEU A 558 60.24 24.35 22.70
N ALA A 559 59.52 23.35 22.01
CA ALA A 559 58.12 22.67 22.24
C ALA A 559 57.68 21.40 21.32
N GLN A 560 56.69 20.49 21.63
CA GLN A 560 56.18 19.35 20.72
C GLN A 560 54.89 18.50 21.14
N SER A 561 53.99 18.07 20.20
CA SER A 561 53.08 16.86 20.32
C SER A 561 52.22 16.51 19.05
N ILE A 562 51.33 17.40 18.60
CA ILE A 562 50.10 17.08 17.80
C ILE A 562 50.33 16.46 16.40
N ALA A 563 51.45 16.76 15.73
CA ALA A 563 51.64 16.59 14.28
C ALA A 563 51.71 15.14 13.74
N LYS A 564 51.37 14.11 14.53
CA LYS A 564 51.53 12.69 14.14
C LYS A 564 50.27 12.05 13.54
N HIS A 565 49.07 12.61 13.79
CA HIS A 565 47.79 11.97 13.41
C HIS A 565 46.94 12.76 12.38
N GLU A 566 47.23 14.04 12.17
CA GLU A 566 46.44 14.96 11.31
C GLU A 566 46.33 14.53 9.83
N SER A 567 47.19 13.62 9.35
CA SER A 567 47.15 13.12 7.96
C SER A 567 46.01 12.13 7.66
N LYS A 568 45.26 11.68 8.68
CA LYS A 568 44.25 10.61 8.57
C LYS A 568 43.01 10.79 9.47
N SER A 569 42.81 11.97 10.04
CA SER A 569 41.67 12.28 10.90
C SER A 569 40.82 13.41 10.35
N THR A 570 39.53 13.38 10.70
CA THR A 570 38.62 14.51 10.50
C THR A 570 38.29 15.10 11.87
N TRP A 571 38.25 16.42 11.97
CA TRP A 571 37.90 17.15 13.19
C TRP A 571 36.54 17.86 13.03
N ALA A 572 35.70 17.75 14.06
CA ALA A 572 34.47 18.51 14.22
C ALA A 572 34.62 19.40 15.46
N ARG A 573 34.31 20.69 15.32
CA ARG A 573 34.40 21.68 16.40
C ARG A 573 33.02 22.05 16.88
N MET A 574 32.80 21.99 18.19
CA MET A 574 31.50 22.15 18.85
C MET A 574 31.42 23.45 19.69
N SER A 575 32.44 24.30 19.58
CA SER A 575 32.50 25.59 20.29
C SER A 575 33.06 26.69 19.38
N PRO A 576 32.32 27.80 19.16
CA PRO A 576 32.73 28.90 18.27
C PRO A 576 33.82 29.81 18.87
N TRP A 577 34.33 29.54 20.07
CA TRP A 577 35.23 30.44 20.78
C TRP A 577 36.67 30.46 20.21
N ILE A 578 36.98 31.44 19.34
CA ILE A 578 38.27 31.57 18.63
C ILE A 578 39.44 32.09 19.51
N GLY A 579 39.45 31.77 20.81
CA GLY A 579 40.59 32.03 21.69
C GLY A 579 41.60 30.88 21.69
N ASN A 580 42.83 31.15 22.13
CA ASN A 580 43.87 30.11 22.28
C ASN A 580 43.43 29.06 23.31
N MET A 581 43.21 27.82 22.87
CA MET A 581 42.73 26.69 23.67
C MET A 581 43.71 26.19 24.75
N ALA A 582 44.88 26.83 24.90
CA ALA A 582 46.03 26.31 25.64
C ALA A 582 45.93 26.32 27.19
N ASN A 583 44.90 26.94 27.78
CA ASN A 583 44.91 27.34 29.19
C ASN A 583 43.72 26.88 30.07
N ARG A 584 42.75 26.09 29.56
CA ARG A 584 41.62 25.57 30.38
C ARG A 584 41.17 24.15 30.03
N GLY A 585 40.76 23.91 28.80
CA GLY A 585 40.24 22.61 28.38
C GLY A 585 41.28 21.48 28.45
N HIS A 586 40.86 20.31 28.92
CA HIS A 586 41.65 19.09 28.93
C HIS A 586 41.65 18.44 27.54
N PHE A 587 42.82 18.29 26.93
CA PHE A 587 42.97 17.47 25.72
C PHE A 587 42.84 15.98 26.08
N PHE A 588 42.16 15.22 25.22
CA PHE A 588 42.13 13.77 25.29
C PHE A 588 42.40 13.16 23.91
N ASN A 589 43.05 12.00 23.88
CA ASN A 589 43.24 11.19 22.68
C ASN A 589 43.15 9.72 23.06
N THR A 590 42.08 9.04 22.65
CA THR A 590 41.92 7.63 23.04
C THR A 590 42.95 6.73 22.37
N LEU A 591 43.68 7.18 21.34
CA LEU A 591 44.73 6.38 20.71
C LEU A 591 46.05 6.35 21.51
N ASP A 592 46.34 7.36 22.33
CA ASP A 592 47.53 7.33 23.19
C ASP A 592 47.40 6.30 24.34
N ASP A 593 46.15 5.89 24.62
CA ASP A 593 45.78 4.85 25.59
C ASP A 593 45.35 3.52 24.93
N ALA A 594 45.27 3.45 23.59
CA ALA A 594 44.86 2.24 22.88
C ALA A 594 46.05 1.28 22.71
N PRO A 595 45.93 0.00 23.09
CA PRO A 595 46.96 -1.00 22.78
C PRO A 595 47.14 -1.13 21.27
N GLU A 596 48.39 -1.23 20.78
CA GLU A 596 48.72 -1.17 19.33
C GLU A 596 47.96 -2.18 18.45
N SER A 597 47.55 -3.33 19.01
CA SER A 597 46.81 -4.38 18.32
C SER A 597 45.28 -4.28 18.47
N ALA A 598 44.77 -3.49 19.41
CA ALA A 598 43.37 -3.52 19.79
C ALA A 598 42.47 -2.76 18.81
N LYS A 599 41.27 -3.31 18.54
CA LYS A 599 40.24 -2.66 17.71
C LYS A 599 39.22 -1.98 18.64
N LEU A 600 38.59 -0.92 18.15
CA LEU A 600 37.42 -0.34 18.82
C LEU A 600 36.31 -1.40 18.86
N LYS A 601 35.69 -1.59 20.02
CA LYS A 601 34.57 -2.53 20.21
C LYS A 601 33.26 -1.78 20.44
N THR A 602 33.25 -0.88 21.41
CA THR A 602 32.09 -0.03 21.73
C THR A 602 32.52 1.39 22.02
N LEU A 603 31.78 2.35 21.48
CA LEU A 603 31.87 3.78 21.81
C LEU A 603 30.58 4.16 22.54
N ARG A 604 30.68 4.45 23.83
CA ARG A 604 29.55 4.87 24.66
C ARG A 604 29.57 6.38 24.82
N ILE A 605 28.42 7.01 24.59
CA ILE A 605 28.24 8.46 24.64
C ILE A 605 27.50 8.79 25.94
N HIS A 606 28.09 9.65 26.76
CA HIS A 606 27.49 10.15 28.00
C HIS A 606 26.98 11.56 27.80
N SER A 607 25.81 11.87 28.37
CA SER A 607 25.17 13.17 28.26
C SER A 607 24.46 13.51 29.55
N ASP A 608 24.54 14.78 29.96
CA ASP A 608 23.80 15.36 31.08
C ASP A 608 22.35 15.76 30.70
N GLY A 609 21.89 15.31 29.53
CA GLY A 609 20.63 15.70 28.89
C GLY A 609 20.77 16.89 27.93
N ASN A 610 21.75 17.77 28.13
CA ASN A 610 21.92 19.02 27.37
C ASN A 610 23.10 18.94 26.40
N TRP A 611 24.22 18.36 26.82
CA TRP A 611 25.49 18.27 26.10
C TRP A 611 25.99 16.84 26.08
N VAL A 612 26.94 16.50 25.19
CA VAL A 612 27.77 15.33 25.43
C VAL A 612 28.81 15.71 26.48
N SER A 613 28.70 15.09 27.65
CA SER A 613 29.56 15.34 28.80
C SER A 613 30.86 14.55 28.71
N GLY A 614 30.82 13.36 28.09
CA GLY A 614 31.98 12.49 27.95
C GLY A 614 31.75 11.25 27.07
N PHE A 615 32.82 10.47 26.90
CA PHE A 615 32.82 9.21 26.15
C PHE A 615 33.47 8.10 26.97
N THR A 616 33.00 6.86 26.80
CA THR A 616 33.76 5.65 27.14
C THR A 616 34.11 4.91 25.86
N VAL A 617 35.39 4.61 25.68
CA VAL A 617 35.86 3.72 24.62
C VAL A 617 36.20 2.38 25.25
N ASP A 618 35.64 1.30 24.71
CA ASP A 618 36.04 -0.07 25.01
C ASP A 618 36.71 -0.71 23.78
N TRP A 619 37.77 -1.46 24.05
CA TRP A 619 38.55 -2.15 23.02
C TRP A 619 38.33 -3.67 23.05
N THR A 620 38.71 -4.35 21.96
CA THR A 620 38.50 -5.79 21.78
C THR A 620 39.30 -6.68 22.74
N ASP A 621 40.35 -6.17 23.38
CA ASP A 621 41.16 -6.87 24.39
C ASP A 621 40.53 -6.84 25.80
N GLY A 622 39.49 -6.04 26.00
CA GLY A 622 38.85 -5.80 27.29
C GLY A 622 39.34 -4.53 28.00
N GLY A 623 40.26 -3.76 27.40
CA GLY A 623 40.57 -2.41 27.83
C GLY A 623 39.33 -1.51 27.74
N SER A 624 39.19 -0.59 28.70
CA SER A 624 38.14 0.43 28.71
C SER A 624 38.68 1.71 29.32
N LYS A 625 38.44 2.86 28.69
CA LYS A 625 38.83 4.17 29.25
C LYS A 625 37.82 5.25 28.88
N SER A 626 37.61 6.17 29.81
CA SER A 626 36.60 7.22 29.72
C SER A 626 37.20 8.61 29.88
N TYR A 627 36.59 9.59 29.21
CA TYR A 627 37.08 10.95 29.06
C TYR A 627 35.91 11.94 29.12
N GLY A 628 36.11 13.14 29.66
CA GLY A 628 35.03 14.07 29.98
C GLY A 628 34.39 13.83 31.34
N VAL A 629 33.20 14.40 31.56
CA VAL A 629 32.39 14.26 32.79
C VAL A 629 31.37 13.14 32.60
N LEU A 630 31.24 12.26 33.60
CA LEU A 630 30.57 10.96 33.49
C LEU A 630 29.43 10.82 34.52
N ASP A 631 28.53 11.80 34.54
CA ASP A 631 27.38 11.78 35.45
C ASP A 631 26.28 10.84 34.93
N GLY A 632 26.28 9.59 35.42
CA GLY A 632 25.21 8.63 35.21
C GLY A 632 25.61 7.37 34.43
N SER A 633 24.65 6.82 33.69
CA SER A 633 24.87 5.73 32.74
C SER A 633 24.99 6.30 31.32
N PRO A 634 25.73 5.65 30.40
CA PRO A 634 25.83 6.11 29.03
C PRO A 634 24.44 6.16 28.38
N VAL A 635 24.13 7.30 27.77
CA VAL A 635 22.82 7.59 27.17
C VAL A 635 22.67 6.87 25.81
N HIS A 636 23.79 6.55 25.16
CA HIS A 636 23.83 5.79 23.91
C HIS A 636 25.12 4.95 23.84
N THR A 637 25.13 3.87 23.05
CA THR A 637 26.29 2.98 22.91
C THR A 637 26.34 2.35 21.52
N VAL A 638 27.28 2.82 20.71
CA VAL A 638 27.53 2.33 19.35
C VAL A 638 28.47 1.13 19.41
N SER A 639 28.15 0.07 18.67
CA SER A 639 28.96 -1.16 18.61
C SER A 639 29.58 -1.36 17.23
N GLN A 640 30.89 -1.62 17.18
CA GLN A 640 31.61 -1.99 15.96
C GLN A 640 31.67 -3.52 15.83
N SER A 641 31.51 -4.03 14.60
CA SER A 641 31.63 -5.46 14.28
C SER A 641 32.57 -5.69 13.10
N LEU A 642 33.14 -6.88 12.99
CA LEU A 642 34.05 -7.23 11.89
C LEU A 642 33.32 -7.34 10.52
N ASP A 643 32.03 -7.66 10.53
CA ASP A 643 31.20 -7.81 9.32
C ASP A 643 30.56 -6.49 8.85
N ARG A 644 30.53 -5.49 9.73
CA ARG A 644 30.07 -4.11 9.51
C ARG A 644 30.97 -3.13 10.29
N PRO A 645 32.24 -2.93 9.87
CA PRO A 645 33.10 -1.89 10.44
C PRO A 645 32.50 -0.51 10.20
N ILE A 646 32.62 0.39 11.18
CA ILE A 646 32.24 1.81 11.03
C ILE A 646 33.32 2.48 10.17
N VAL A 647 32.93 3.10 9.06
CA VAL A 647 33.83 3.72 8.07
C VAL A 647 33.65 5.23 7.90
N ALA A 648 32.55 5.79 8.41
CA ALA A 648 32.33 7.23 8.45
C ALA A 648 31.41 7.59 9.63
N VAL A 649 31.50 8.84 10.08
CA VAL A 649 30.58 9.45 11.05
C VAL A 649 30.15 10.79 10.49
N ASN A 650 28.86 11.07 10.45
CA ASN A 650 28.33 12.41 10.26
C ASN A 650 28.08 13.04 11.64
N VAL A 651 28.51 14.28 11.82
CA VAL A 651 28.33 15.03 13.08
C VAL A 651 27.52 16.28 12.75
N VAL A 652 26.45 16.51 13.50
CA VAL A 652 25.58 17.68 13.38
C VAL A 652 25.52 18.41 14.72
N THR A 653 25.80 19.70 14.71
CA THR A 653 25.69 20.60 15.86
C THR A 653 24.52 21.56 15.70
N ASP A 654 23.85 21.90 16.80
CA ASP A 654 22.84 22.97 16.80
C ASP A 654 23.54 24.33 16.96
N ASN A 655 23.33 25.23 16.02
CA ASN A 655 23.85 26.58 16.06
C ASN A 655 22.89 27.50 16.82
N PHE A 656 22.77 27.26 18.12
CA PHE A 656 22.09 28.18 19.04
C PHE A 656 22.62 29.61 18.85
N GLN A 657 21.70 30.58 18.84
CA GLN A 657 22.05 31.99 18.65
C GLN A 657 23.13 32.47 19.65
N PRO A 658 23.96 33.49 19.32
CA PRO A 658 25.25 33.79 19.97
C PRO A 658 25.17 34.39 21.39
N ARG A 659 24.30 33.86 22.24
CA ARG A 659 24.17 34.11 23.68
C ARG A 659 24.65 32.92 24.53
N LEU A 660 24.88 31.75 23.93
CA LEU A 660 25.54 30.61 24.57
C LEU A 660 26.97 30.45 24.01
N PRO A 661 27.97 30.13 24.85
CA PRO A 661 29.37 30.04 24.40
C PRO A 661 29.74 28.70 23.72
N TYR A 662 28.83 27.72 23.70
CA TYR A 662 29.02 26.37 23.16
C TYR A 662 27.87 26.02 22.20
N GLN A 663 28.14 25.23 21.16
CA GLN A 663 27.10 24.62 20.32
C GLN A 663 26.80 23.22 20.87
N THR A 664 25.53 22.86 21.01
CA THR A 664 25.17 21.49 21.41
C THR A 664 25.48 20.52 20.26
N LEU A 665 25.84 19.29 20.61
CA LEU A 665 25.71 18.20 19.66
C LEU A 665 24.20 17.96 19.43
N ALA A 666 23.76 17.95 18.18
CA ALA A 666 22.37 17.64 17.83
C ALA A 666 22.20 16.16 17.44
N ASN A 667 23.11 15.66 16.58
CA ASN A 667 23.04 14.29 16.05
C ASN A 667 24.46 13.77 15.72
N MET A 668 24.69 12.48 15.94
CA MET A 668 25.79 11.72 15.32
C MET A 668 25.24 10.49 14.60
N THR A 669 25.37 10.47 13.28
CA THR A 669 24.98 9.35 12.42
C THR A 669 26.21 8.52 12.09
N PHE A 670 26.20 7.23 12.42
CA PHE A 670 27.31 6.31 12.20
C PHE A 670 27.06 5.47 10.95
N PHE A 671 28.06 5.38 10.07
CA PHE A 671 27.97 4.64 8.83
C PHE A 671 28.99 3.51 8.79
N GLY A 672 28.49 2.30 8.51
CA GLY A 672 29.31 1.11 8.32
C GLY A 672 29.40 0.71 6.86
N PHE A 673 30.40 -0.12 6.54
CA PHE A 673 30.53 -0.73 5.24
C PHE A 673 30.31 -2.24 5.31
N ASN A 674 29.48 -2.78 4.43
CA ASN A 674 29.33 -4.21 4.22
C ASN A 674 29.72 -4.57 2.78
N LYS A 675 30.48 -5.65 2.58
CA LYS A 675 30.98 -6.04 1.26
C LYS A 675 29.90 -6.44 0.24
N THR A 676 28.70 -6.80 0.72
CA THR A 676 27.55 -7.17 -0.13
C THR A 676 26.59 -6.00 -0.31
N GLU A 677 26.32 -5.25 0.75
CA GLU A 677 25.27 -4.23 0.79
C GLU A 677 25.78 -2.78 0.63
N GLY A 678 27.11 -2.58 0.62
CA GLY A 678 27.75 -1.29 0.44
C GLY A 678 27.81 -0.45 1.73
N TYR A 679 27.76 0.87 1.56
CA TYR A 679 27.78 1.87 2.63
C TYR A 679 26.36 2.05 3.19
N GLN A 680 26.20 1.91 4.51
CA GLN A 680 24.90 1.99 5.20
C GLN A 680 25.03 2.77 6.50
N GLN A 681 23.96 3.47 6.88
CA GLN A 681 23.77 3.89 8.27
C GLN A 681 23.63 2.65 9.16
N VAL A 682 24.40 2.60 10.26
CA VAL A 682 24.40 1.47 11.21
C VAL A 682 23.93 1.85 12.60
N ASP A 683 24.07 3.12 13.00
CA ASP A 683 23.59 3.64 14.28
C ASP A 683 23.33 5.15 14.20
N GLU A 684 22.56 5.70 15.14
CA GLU A 684 22.25 7.12 15.20
C GLU A 684 22.01 7.58 16.65
N TYR A 685 22.83 8.54 17.10
CA TYR A 685 22.63 9.23 18.36
C TYR A 685 21.96 10.58 18.12
N ILE A 686 20.75 10.78 18.66
CA ILE A 686 20.06 12.08 18.68
C ILE A 686 20.12 12.62 20.12
N ALA A 687 20.56 13.87 20.29
CA ALA A 687 20.66 14.48 21.61
C ALA A 687 19.27 14.84 22.18
N PRO A 688 19.02 14.71 23.50
CA PRO A 688 17.68 14.88 24.07
C PRO A 688 17.04 16.28 23.92
N HIS A 689 17.82 17.29 23.53
CA HIS A 689 17.37 18.67 23.32
C HIS A 689 17.63 19.19 21.89
N ALA A 690 17.72 18.29 20.90
CA ALA A 690 17.76 18.66 19.48
C ALA A 690 16.40 19.27 19.05
N HIS A 691 16.32 20.60 18.92
CA HIS A 691 15.12 21.32 18.47
C HIS A 691 14.99 21.34 16.94
N ASP A 692 13.80 21.73 16.43
CA ASP A 692 13.41 21.70 14.99
C ASP A 692 14.15 22.70 14.07
N ARG A 693 15.41 23.07 14.37
CA ARG A 693 16.20 24.05 13.60
C ARG A 693 17.64 23.60 13.40
N TRP A 694 17.82 22.47 12.74
CA TRP A 694 19.16 21.95 12.44
C TRP A 694 19.88 22.83 11.41
N THR A 695 20.94 23.52 11.84
CA THR A 695 22.02 23.94 10.95
C THR A 695 22.93 22.75 10.71
N THR A 696 22.88 22.13 9.53
CA THR A 696 23.76 20.99 9.24
C THR A 696 25.19 21.45 8.99
N ALA A 697 25.95 21.67 10.07
CA ALA A 697 27.40 21.79 10.05
C ALA A 697 28.00 20.41 9.75
N ILE A 698 27.87 19.94 8.49
CA ILE A 698 28.44 18.67 8.04
C ILE A 698 29.96 18.76 8.22
N ALA A 699 30.46 18.16 9.30
CA ALA A 699 31.86 17.80 9.40
C ALA A 699 32.08 16.64 8.44
N GLU A 700 32.26 16.96 7.15
CA GLU A 700 32.52 15.96 6.11
C GLU A 700 33.71 15.12 6.55
N THR A 701 33.45 13.88 6.95
CA THR A 701 34.49 12.91 7.27
C THR A 701 35.19 12.57 5.97
N SER A 702 36.23 13.38 5.67
CA SER A 702 37.18 13.22 4.59
C SER A 702 37.55 11.74 4.48
N PHE A 703 36.94 11.08 3.48
CA PHE A 703 36.55 9.68 3.60
C PHE A 703 37.68 8.78 4.10
N ALA A 704 37.34 7.79 4.93
CA ALA A 704 38.24 6.69 5.27
C ALA A 704 38.94 6.24 3.97
N PRO A 705 40.29 6.28 3.87
CA PRO A 705 40.98 6.36 2.58
C PRO A 705 40.72 5.26 1.54
N ALA A 706 40.04 4.18 1.93
CA ALA A 706 39.19 3.41 1.02
C ALA A 706 37.84 3.10 1.70
N LEU A 707 36.73 3.36 1.00
CA LEU A 707 35.37 2.95 1.38
C LEU A 707 35.10 1.50 0.93
N ASP A 708 35.98 0.58 1.32
CA ASP A 708 35.96 -0.84 0.94
C ASP A 708 35.91 -1.79 2.16
N GLY A 709 35.80 -1.22 3.37
CA GLY A 709 35.83 -1.94 4.64
C GLY A 709 37.23 -2.38 5.09
N THR A 710 38.31 -1.97 4.40
CA THR A 710 39.68 -2.19 4.90
C THR A 710 40.09 -1.17 5.96
N TRP A 711 39.35 -0.08 6.10
CA TRP A 711 39.50 0.92 7.16
C TRP A 711 38.31 0.87 8.10
N ALA A 712 38.56 1.15 9.38
CA ALA A 712 37.50 1.32 10.37
C ALA A 712 37.86 2.39 11.41
N LEU A 713 36.88 2.81 12.20
CA LEU A 713 37.09 3.67 13.35
C LEU A 713 38.02 2.97 14.36
N ARG A 714 39.05 3.69 14.84
CA ARG A 714 39.98 3.18 15.86
C ARG A 714 39.91 3.91 17.19
N GLY A 715 39.42 5.14 17.19
CA GLY A 715 39.29 5.96 18.39
C GLY A 715 38.89 7.39 18.06
N VAL A 716 38.76 8.18 19.13
CA VAL A 716 38.41 9.60 19.09
C VAL A 716 39.40 10.42 19.91
N TYR A 717 39.57 11.69 19.56
CA TYR A 717 40.36 12.65 20.33
C TYR A 717 39.61 13.98 20.40
N GLY A 718 40.05 14.92 21.23
CA GLY A 718 39.33 16.17 21.38
C GLY A 718 39.75 17.00 22.59
N TYR A 719 38.89 17.94 22.95
CA TYR A 719 39.04 18.80 24.12
C TYR A 719 37.76 18.79 24.94
N TYR A 720 37.88 18.86 26.28
CA TYR A 720 36.74 19.01 27.18
C TYR A 720 36.98 20.04 28.30
N ASP A 721 35.97 20.85 28.60
CA ASP A 721 35.91 21.76 29.76
C ASP A 721 34.45 21.71 30.31
N GLY A 722 34.19 20.75 31.21
CA GLY A 722 32.83 20.37 31.65
C GLY A 722 32.00 19.59 30.60
N CYS A 723 32.12 19.94 29.32
CA CYS A 723 31.52 19.25 28.17
C CYS A 723 32.54 19.13 27.01
N ILE A 724 32.20 18.41 25.94
CA ILE A 724 33.07 18.22 24.77
C ILE A 724 33.06 19.47 23.85
N ASP A 725 34.18 20.20 23.79
CA ASP A 725 34.36 21.40 22.96
C ASP A 725 34.66 21.10 21.47
N ALA A 726 35.31 19.96 21.22
CA ALA A 726 35.69 19.50 19.89
C ALA A 726 35.97 17.99 19.93
N ILE A 727 35.68 17.30 18.83
CA ILE A 727 35.94 15.87 18.65
C ILE A 727 36.53 15.59 17.26
N GLY A 728 37.59 14.79 17.21
CA GLY A 728 38.14 14.23 15.98
C GLY A 728 38.03 12.71 15.96
N PHE A 729 37.77 12.15 14.79
CA PHE A 729 37.64 10.72 14.55
C PHE A 729 38.88 10.23 13.81
N VAL A 730 39.43 9.09 14.23
CA VAL A 730 40.64 8.52 13.61
C VAL A 730 40.35 7.18 12.97
N TRP A 731 40.59 7.11 11.68
CA TRP A 731 40.45 5.92 10.85
C TRP A 731 41.77 5.15 10.81
N GLY A 732 41.70 3.83 10.92
CA GLY A 732 42.86 2.95 10.81
C GLY A 732 42.54 1.66 10.06
N ILE A 733 43.54 1.12 9.38
CA ILE A 733 43.39 -0.12 8.60
C ILE A 733 43.09 -1.29 9.55
N GLU A 734 42.08 -2.09 9.20
CA GLU A 734 41.89 -3.43 9.75
C GLU A 734 42.75 -4.42 8.96
N LYS A 735 43.96 -4.65 9.48
CA LYS A 735 44.70 -5.88 9.21
C LYS A 735 44.24 -7.02 10.13
#